data_AF-A0A0D9VFN2-F1
#
_entry.id   AF-A0A0D9VFN2-F1
#
_cell.length_a   1.000
_cell.length_b   1.000
_cell.length_c   1.000
_cell.angle_alpha   90.00
_cell.angle_beta   90.00
_cell.angle_gamma   90.00
#
_symmetry.space_group_name_H-M   'P 1'
#
loop_
_entity.id
_entity.type
_entity.pdbx_description
1 polymer ?
#
loop_
_entity_poly.entity_id
_entity_poly.type
_entity_poly.pdbx_seq_one_letter_code
_entity_poly.pdbx_strand_id
1 'polypeptide(L)'
;MAAAALMDSELGSLAKASAAVWAASSYARLAASRLRPGAPRLAALLPVVALFCAIPFSFSTATFRGCSGFLLSWLGVFKLLLLAAGQGPLDPTLPLHHFVFSASLPVKLRRFATAAKGKDVADPALCPPGNDSAAGKILVSGAVIPVIIYTYQFKSAMSQYQLLVLYTGHIYFSLQLLLASVHAVVHGALGMEMEPQVDRPYLASSLQDFWGRRWNLMVPAILRPSVYRPVRSRLGVAAGVLVAFLVSGIMHEVMFFYIMWRPPSGEVTAFFLLHGACTAAEAWWARHAGWWRPPRAAAVPLTLAFVAGTACWLFFPAMIKGGLDDMVLRECQGMVAVMEQSGRWFAGVTNLSLTFAATREGIAVITVPVAVAASMHYARLVATHIRPGFGRLLALTPVLALLVKLPLTIPLYSARGIAAFFLVWLAEFKLLLLASGRGPLDPSLPPLPFVFCAALPVKLIRERPSSDDSVVVANGNAKRASLSLLPVVSLAIKFAIMAEAVIYLIRRKNEMHRYAAFALYAVVTYCFLDSLLPCVAAAVSGALGMELEPQFDRPYLSSSLGDFWGRRWNLAASASLRASVYEPVRASSGSPAAGVLGAHARGGRILHHVPGAAHGQVTAFFAQHGACVFGDLALLPRDLWGRDG
;
A
#
# COMPACT_ATOMS: atom_id res chain seq x y z
N MET A 1 -5.38 26.84 9.77
CA MET A 1 -5.61 26.88 11.23
C MET A 1 -6.78 26.00 11.67
N ALA A 2 -7.95 26.09 11.06
CA ALA A 2 -9.13 25.29 11.46
C ALA A 2 -8.93 23.76 11.38
N ALA A 3 -8.29 23.24 10.32
CA ALA A 3 -8.12 21.80 10.15
C ALA A 3 -6.99 21.19 11.01
N ALA A 4 -5.95 21.97 11.35
CA ALA A 4 -4.92 21.55 12.31
C ALA A 4 -5.49 21.47 13.73
N ALA A 5 -6.27 22.49 14.14
CA ALA A 5 -7.02 22.46 15.40
C ALA A 5 -8.02 21.28 15.46
N LEU A 6 -8.66 20.94 14.33
CA LEU A 6 -9.49 19.75 14.21
C LEU A 6 -8.68 18.48 14.50
N MET A 7 -7.53 18.26 13.84
CA MET A 7 -6.71 17.07 14.11
C MET A 7 -6.14 17.02 15.53
N ASP A 8 -5.71 18.14 16.10
CA ASP A 8 -5.24 18.20 17.49
C ASP A 8 -6.37 17.84 18.47
N SER A 9 -7.59 18.33 18.22
CA SER A 9 -8.77 17.94 19.01
C SER A 9 -9.14 16.47 18.86
N GLU A 10 -9.04 15.89 17.65
CA GLU A 10 -9.27 14.46 17.41
C GLU A 10 -8.25 13.59 18.15
N LEU A 11 -6.96 13.96 18.14
CA LEU A 11 -5.93 13.24 18.89
C LEU A 11 -6.18 13.32 20.41
N GLY A 12 -6.62 14.47 20.90
CA GLY A 12 -7.06 14.64 22.28
C GLY A 12 -8.26 13.76 22.63
N SER A 13 -9.27 13.70 21.75
CA SER A 13 -10.43 12.81 21.89
C SER A 13 -10.03 11.34 21.83
N LEU A 14 -9.10 10.95 20.96
CA LEU A 14 -8.59 9.59 20.86
C LEU A 14 -7.86 9.15 22.13
N ALA A 15 -7.04 10.02 22.72
CA ALA A 15 -6.36 9.74 23.99
C ALA A 15 -7.36 9.56 25.14
N LYS A 16 -8.35 10.45 25.24
CA LYS A 16 -9.44 10.36 26.25
C LYS A 16 -10.28 9.10 26.06
N ALA A 17 -10.69 8.81 24.82
CA ALA A 17 -11.45 7.61 24.47
C ALA A 17 -10.66 6.33 24.80
N SER A 18 -9.36 6.31 24.47
CA SER A 18 -8.48 5.17 24.79
C SER A 18 -8.40 4.95 26.30
N ALA A 19 -8.16 6.00 27.09
CA ALA A 19 -8.14 5.91 28.55
C ALA A 19 -9.49 5.43 29.12
N ALA A 20 -10.61 5.94 28.59
CA ALA A 20 -11.95 5.52 28.97
C ALA A 20 -12.22 4.04 28.66
N VAL A 21 -11.83 3.56 27.47
CA VAL A 21 -11.94 2.14 27.09
C VAL A 21 -11.13 1.25 28.03
N TRP A 22 -9.90 1.66 28.38
CA TRP A 22 -9.06 0.94 29.34
C TRP A 22 -9.69 0.86 30.73
N ALA A 23 -10.15 2.00 31.26
CA ALA A 23 -10.79 2.05 32.58
C ALA A 23 -12.08 1.21 32.61
N ALA A 24 -12.93 1.36 31.59
CA ALA A 24 -14.21 0.66 31.51
C ALA A 24 -14.05 -0.85 31.29
N SER A 25 -13.08 -1.27 30.47
CA SER A 25 -12.75 -2.67 30.28
C SER A 25 -12.14 -3.29 31.55
N SER A 26 -11.33 -2.53 32.29
CA SER A 26 -10.78 -2.95 33.60
C SER A 26 -11.90 -3.19 34.60
N TYR A 27 -12.86 -2.25 34.68
CA TYR A 27 -14.05 -2.39 35.51
C TYR A 27 -14.91 -3.59 35.06
N ALA A 28 -15.18 -3.74 33.76
CA ALA A 28 -15.95 -4.85 33.21
C ALA A 28 -15.36 -6.21 33.59
N ARG A 29 -14.03 -6.35 33.46
CA ARG A 29 -13.29 -7.54 33.85
C ARG A 29 -13.46 -7.84 35.33
N LEU A 30 -13.31 -6.82 36.18
CA LEU A 30 -13.43 -6.95 37.62
C LEU A 30 -14.86 -7.33 38.04
N ALA A 31 -15.87 -6.67 37.49
CA ALA A 31 -17.28 -6.99 37.73
C ALA A 31 -17.61 -8.42 37.29
N ALA A 32 -17.17 -8.83 36.09
CA ALA A 32 -17.40 -10.17 35.57
C ALA A 32 -16.68 -11.26 36.39
N SER A 33 -15.53 -10.95 37.01
CA SER A 33 -14.83 -11.89 37.90
C SER A 33 -15.55 -12.14 39.22
N ARG A 34 -16.38 -11.19 39.67
CA ARG A 34 -17.08 -11.24 40.97
C ARG A 34 -18.53 -11.68 40.87
N LEU A 35 -19.16 -11.45 39.71
CA LEU A 35 -20.58 -11.71 39.49
C LEU A 35 -20.78 -12.93 38.60
N ARG A 36 -21.73 -13.79 38.95
CA ARG A 36 -22.11 -14.95 38.13
C ARG A 36 -22.73 -14.51 36.79
N PRO A 37 -22.57 -15.30 35.71
CA PRO A 37 -23.23 -15.01 34.43
C PRO A 37 -24.75 -14.88 34.58
N GLY A 38 -25.36 -13.98 33.80
CA GLY A 38 -26.80 -13.72 33.80
C GLY A 38 -27.14 -12.25 34.13
N ALA A 39 -28.33 -12.03 34.67
CA ALA A 39 -28.86 -10.71 34.99
C ALA A 39 -27.95 -9.82 35.89
N PRO A 40 -27.35 -10.31 37.00
CA PRO A 40 -26.54 -9.43 37.85
C PRO A 40 -25.27 -8.93 37.15
N ARG A 41 -24.63 -9.80 36.36
CA ARG A 41 -23.47 -9.42 35.55
C ARG A 41 -23.86 -8.47 34.43
N LEU A 42 -25.02 -8.69 33.78
CA LEU A 42 -25.54 -7.76 32.77
C LEU A 42 -25.75 -6.37 33.36
N ALA A 43 -26.44 -6.27 34.50
CA ALA A 43 -26.70 -5.00 35.17
C ALA A 43 -25.40 -4.25 35.51
N ALA A 44 -24.39 -4.96 36.01
CA ALA A 44 -23.08 -4.37 36.30
C ALA A 44 -22.33 -3.92 35.04
N LEU A 45 -22.56 -4.54 33.88
CA LEU A 45 -21.91 -4.16 32.61
C LEU A 45 -22.65 -3.05 31.85
N LEU A 46 -23.90 -2.72 32.21
CA LEU A 46 -24.69 -1.66 31.55
C LEU A 46 -23.97 -0.30 31.48
N PRO A 47 -23.29 0.19 32.55
CA PRO A 47 -22.54 1.45 32.46
C PRO A 47 -21.42 1.41 31.42
N VAL A 48 -20.77 0.25 31.26
CA VAL A 48 -19.71 0.05 30.26
C VAL A 48 -20.30 0.03 28.85
N VAL A 49 -21.43 -0.66 28.68
CA VAL A 49 -22.18 -0.69 27.41
C VAL A 49 -22.61 0.72 27.01
N ALA A 50 -23.18 1.50 27.94
CA ALA A 50 -23.57 2.88 27.69
C ALA A 50 -22.37 3.75 27.30
N LEU A 51 -21.24 3.60 27.99
CA LEU A 51 -20.01 4.32 27.66
C LEU A 51 -19.48 3.94 26.28
N PHE A 52 -19.46 2.65 25.92
CA PHE A 52 -19.03 2.19 24.59
C PHE A 52 -19.91 2.79 23.48
N CYS A 53 -21.22 2.92 23.71
CA CYS A 53 -22.13 3.59 22.79
C CYS A 53 -21.93 5.12 22.76
N ALA A 54 -21.45 5.74 23.83
CA ALA A 54 -21.25 7.18 23.92
C ALA A 54 -19.93 7.66 23.30
N ILE A 55 -18.87 6.85 23.37
CA ILE A 55 -17.52 7.21 22.90
C ILE A 55 -17.49 7.72 21.45
N PRO A 56 -18.20 7.13 20.47
CA PRO A 56 -18.18 7.63 19.11
C PRO A 56 -18.57 9.10 18.99
N PHE A 57 -19.45 9.62 19.85
CA PHE A 57 -19.84 11.04 19.82
C PHE A 57 -18.75 12.01 20.27
N SER A 58 -17.65 11.51 20.85
CA SER A 58 -16.49 12.34 21.21
C SER A 58 -15.62 12.74 20.01
N PHE A 59 -15.84 12.12 18.85
CA PHE A 59 -15.12 12.42 17.61
C PHE A 59 -15.93 13.35 16.70
N SER A 60 -15.25 14.33 16.13
CA SER A 60 -15.81 15.31 15.20
C SER A 60 -15.77 14.78 13.76
N THR A 61 -14.82 13.90 13.45
CA THR A 61 -14.71 13.27 12.12
C THR A 61 -15.55 12.00 11.99
N ALA A 62 -16.28 11.88 10.88
CA ALA A 62 -17.06 10.73 10.45
C ALA A 62 -16.24 9.45 10.41
N THR A 63 -14.96 9.55 10.02
CA THR A 63 -14.05 8.40 10.00
C THR A 63 -13.82 7.85 11.40
N PHE A 64 -13.42 8.67 12.38
CA PHE A 64 -13.22 8.19 13.75
C PHE A 64 -14.54 7.80 14.43
N ARG A 65 -15.64 8.51 14.17
CA ARG A 65 -16.98 8.11 14.64
C ARG A 65 -17.39 6.74 14.12
N GLY A 66 -17.25 6.50 12.81
CA GLY A 66 -17.58 5.23 12.18
C GLY A 66 -16.71 4.07 12.67
N CYS A 67 -15.39 4.28 12.76
CA CYS A 67 -14.46 3.26 13.25
C CYS A 67 -14.72 2.91 14.73
N SER A 68 -14.86 3.92 15.60
CA SER A 68 -15.14 3.70 17.02
C SER A 68 -16.54 3.12 17.25
N GLY A 69 -17.55 3.53 16.47
CA GLY A 69 -18.88 2.94 16.50
C GLY A 69 -18.89 1.47 16.12
N PHE A 70 -18.17 1.10 15.06
CA PHE A 70 -18.04 -0.30 14.65
C PHE A 70 -17.30 -1.14 15.70
N LEU A 71 -16.17 -0.64 16.21
CA LEU A 71 -15.34 -1.37 17.16
C LEU A 71 -15.97 -1.48 18.56
N LEU A 72 -16.49 -0.39 19.09
CA LEU A 72 -16.98 -0.31 20.47
C LEU A 72 -18.48 -0.55 20.55
N SER A 73 -19.29 0.27 19.89
CA SER A 73 -20.77 0.19 19.98
C SER A 73 -21.34 -1.07 19.37
N TRP A 74 -20.69 -1.64 18.35
CA TRP A 74 -21.12 -2.91 17.77
C TRP A 74 -20.36 -4.09 18.35
N LEU A 75 -19.09 -4.27 18.03
CA LEU A 75 -18.39 -5.49 18.42
C LEU A 75 -18.16 -5.55 19.93
N GLY A 76 -17.70 -4.46 20.53
CA GLY A 76 -17.42 -4.37 21.96
C GLY A 76 -18.65 -4.61 22.81
N VAL A 77 -19.77 -3.92 22.53
CA VAL A 77 -21.04 -4.13 23.23
C VAL A 77 -21.50 -5.59 23.11
N PHE A 78 -21.49 -6.17 21.91
CA PHE A 78 -21.94 -7.56 21.74
C PHE A 78 -21.02 -8.56 22.47
N LYS A 79 -19.70 -8.31 22.52
CA LYS A 79 -18.77 -9.10 23.32
C LYS A 79 -19.03 -8.96 24.82
N LEU A 80 -19.37 -7.75 25.30
CA LEU A 80 -19.76 -7.52 26.70
C LEU A 80 -21.10 -8.17 27.05
N LEU A 81 -22.07 -8.17 26.14
CA LEU A 81 -23.34 -8.89 26.31
C LEU A 81 -23.12 -10.41 26.36
N LEU A 82 -22.24 -10.93 25.51
CA LEU A 82 -21.84 -12.34 25.59
C LEU A 82 -21.13 -12.65 26.92
N LEU A 83 -20.21 -11.79 27.37
CA LEU A 83 -19.55 -11.91 28.67
C LEU A 83 -20.58 -11.91 29.82
N ALA A 84 -21.60 -11.05 29.74
CA ALA A 84 -22.72 -11.01 30.68
C ALA A 84 -23.44 -12.37 30.75
N ALA A 85 -23.67 -12.99 29.58
CA ALA A 85 -24.24 -14.32 29.45
C ALA A 85 -23.27 -15.48 29.78
N GLY A 86 -22.00 -15.19 30.07
CA GLY A 86 -20.97 -16.21 30.33
C GLY A 86 -20.53 -16.96 29.06
N GLN A 87 -20.68 -16.33 27.91
CA GLN A 87 -20.33 -16.87 26.59
C GLN A 87 -19.36 -15.92 25.87
N GLY A 88 -18.88 -16.35 24.71
CA GLY A 88 -18.10 -15.49 23.81
C GLY A 88 -16.60 -15.44 24.14
N PRO A 89 -15.87 -14.50 23.53
CA PRO A 89 -14.40 -14.50 23.54
C PRO A 89 -13.79 -13.83 24.77
N LEU A 90 -14.58 -13.13 25.60
CA LEU A 90 -14.10 -12.43 26.78
C LEU A 90 -14.19 -13.34 28.01
N ASP A 91 -13.08 -13.44 28.74
CA ASP A 91 -12.99 -14.18 30.00
C ASP A 91 -12.30 -13.31 31.06
N PRO A 92 -12.89 -13.13 32.26
CA PRO A 92 -12.28 -12.33 33.32
C PRO A 92 -10.91 -12.83 33.80
N THR A 93 -10.58 -14.11 33.56
CA THR A 93 -9.28 -14.71 33.91
C THR A 93 -8.13 -14.23 33.00
N LEU A 94 -8.44 -13.63 31.85
CA LEU A 94 -7.42 -13.12 30.92
C LEU A 94 -6.59 -12.00 31.56
N PRO A 95 -5.30 -11.86 31.17
CA PRO A 95 -4.52 -10.68 31.48
C PRO A 95 -5.24 -9.40 31.04
N LEU A 96 -5.08 -8.31 31.81
CA LEU A 96 -5.87 -7.08 31.58
C LEU A 96 -5.72 -6.55 30.15
N HIS A 97 -4.50 -6.49 29.62
CA HIS A 97 -4.26 -6.04 28.25
C HIS A 97 -4.98 -6.91 27.22
N HIS A 98 -4.90 -8.25 27.34
CA HIS A 98 -5.64 -9.16 26.46
C HIS A 98 -7.14 -8.96 26.54
N PHE A 99 -7.69 -8.74 27.74
CA PHE A 99 -9.10 -8.45 27.91
C PHE A 99 -9.50 -7.14 27.22
N VAL A 100 -8.75 -6.06 27.45
CA VAL A 100 -9.01 -4.73 26.87
C VAL A 100 -8.98 -4.81 25.34
N PHE A 101 -7.92 -5.36 24.76
CA PHE A 101 -7.79 -5.48 23.30
C PHE A 101 -8.82 -6.45 22.70
N SER A 102 -9.14 -7.55 23.38
CA SER A 102 -10.20 -8.47 22.90
C SER A 102 -11.57 -7.81 22.96
N ALA A 103 -11.82 -6.92 23.91
CA ALA A 103 -13.08 -6.19 24.04
C ALA A 103 -13.21 -5.08 22.99
N SER A 104 -12.13 -4.34 22.71
CA SER A 104 -12.16 -3.17 21.84
C SER A 104 -11.80 -3.45 20.37
N LEU A 105 -11.10 -4.55 20.06
CA LEU A 105 -10.60 -4.86 18.72
C LEU A 105 -11.04 -6.25 18.25
N PRO A 106 -11.07 -6.51 16.93
CA PRO A 106 -11.45 -7.82 16.38
C PRO A 106 -10.29 -8.81 16.38
N VAL A 107 -9.87 -9.17 17.59
CA VAL A 107 -8.70 -10.03 17.83
C VAL A 107 -9.14 -11.30 18.54
N LYS A 108 -8.49 -12.42 18.20
CA LYS A 108 -8.65 -13.71 18.88
C LYS A 108 -7.32 -14.14 19.49
N LEU A 109 -7.40 -14.68 20.71
CA LEU A 109 -6.27 -15.30 21.39
C LEU A 109 -5.90 -16.60 20.67
N ARG A 110 -4.61 -16.75 20.33
CA ARG A 110 -4.04 -17.89 19.62
C ARG A 110 -4.39 -19.25 20.25
N ARG A 111 -4.56 -19.29 21.58
CA ARG A 111 -4.86 -20.48 22.39
C ARG A 111 -6.26 -21.08 22.14
N PHE A 112 -7.23 -20.28 21.69
CA PHE A 112 -8.58 -20.75 21.33
C PHE A 112 -8.73 -21.05 19.84
N ALA A 113 -7.88 -20.49 18.98
CA ALA A 113 -7.86 -20.78 17.54
C ALA A 113 -7.38 -22.22 17.25
N THR A 114 -6.46 -22.73 18.08
CA THR A 114 -5.99 -24.13 18.02
C THR A 114 -6.98 -25.11 18.66
N ALA A 115 -7.65 -24.73 19.74
CA ALA A 115 -8.67 -25.56 20.39
C ALA A 115 -9.95 -25.73 19.53
N ALA A 116 -10.35 -24.70 18.77
CA ALA A 116 -11.49 -24.79 17.84
C ALA A 116 -11.22 -25.62 16.57
N LYS A 117 -9.95 -25.96 16.30
CA LYS A 117 -9.57 -26.93 15.25
C LYS A 117 -9.52 -28.38 15.76
N GLY A 118 -9.74 -28.61 17.06
CA GLY A 118 -9.83 -29.94 17.64
C GLY A 118 -11.29 -30.41 17.71
N LYS A 119 -11.61 -31.46 16.95
CA LYS A 119 -12.94 -32.05 16.70
C LYS A 119 -13.74 -31.41 15.56
N ASP A 120 -13.27 -31.58 14.33
CA ASP A 120 -14.06 -32.15 13.24
C ASP A 120 -13.10 -32.48 12.08
N VAL A 121 -13.34 -33.64 11.47
CA VAL A 121 -12.63 -34.32 10.35
C VAL A 121 -11.57 -33.51 9.60
N ALA A 122 -10.36 -34.08 9.54
CA ALA A 122 -9.28 -33.63 8.66
C ALA A 122 -9.71 -33.69 7.18
N ASP A 123 -9.95 -32.53 6.58
CA ASP A 123 -10.10 -32.38 5.14
C ASP A 123 -8.78 -31.85 4.56
N PRO A 124 -8.00 -32.66 3.80
CA PRO A 124 -6.66 -32.30 3.33
C PRO A 124 -6.69 -31.44 2.06
N ALA A 125 -7.49 -30.36 2.05
CA ALA A 125 -7.60 -29.45 0.90
C ALA A 125 -7.61 -27.95 1.27
N LEU A 126 -7.25 -27.56 2.50
CA LEU A 126 -6.95 -26.16 2.79
C LEU A 126 -5.51 -25.84 2.40
N CYS A 127 -5.36 -25.22 1.23
CA CYS A 127 -4.16 -24.44 0.89
C CYS A 127 -3.71 -23.60 2.10
N PRO A 128 -2.39 -23.41 2.32
CA PRO A 128 -1.92 -22.49 3.34
C PRO A 128 -2.58 -21.12 3.16
N PRO A 129 -2.92 -20.40 4.24
CA PRO A 129 -3.47 -19.05 4.11
C PRO A 129 -2.53 -18.26 3.22
N GLY A 130 -3.08 -17.76 2.11
CA GLY A 130 -2.33 -16.97 1.13
C GLY A 130 -1.57 -15.86 1.85
N ASN A 131 -0.43 -15.51 1.27
CA ASN A 131 0.54 -14.52 1.73
C ASN A 131 -0.07 -13.09 1.79
N ASP A 132 -1.10 -12.90 2.60
CA ASP A 132 -1.84 -11.67 2.82
C ASP A 132 -1.09 -10.82 3.85
N SER A 133 0.10 -10.36 3.45
CA SER A 133 0.90 -9.45 4.25
C SER A 133 0.09 -8.21 4.62
N ALA A 134 -0.13 -7.98 5.92
CA ALA A 134 -0.77 -6.77 6.41
C ALA A 134 -0.06 -5.50 5.92
N ALA A 135 1.28 -5.56 5.78
CA ALA A 135 2.07 -4.47 5.19
C ALA A 135 1.69 -4.22 3.72
N GLY A 136 1.42 -5.27 2.94
CA GLY A 136 0.92 -5.14 1.57
C GLY A 136 -0.44 -4.47 1.51
N LYS A 137 -1.38 -4.85 2.40
CA LYS A 137 -2.71 -4.22 2.49
C LYS A 137 -2.64 -2.75 2.90
N ILE A 138 -1.76 -2.40 3.84
CA ILE A 138 -1.49 -1.01 4.26
C ILE A 138 -0.93 -0.22 3.08
N LEU A 139 0.08 -0.75 2.39
CA LEU A 139 0.71 -0.07 1.26
C LEU A 139 -0.28 0.18 0.12
N VAL A 140 -1.05 -0.83 -0.28
CA VAL A 140 -2.06 -0.71 -1.34
C VAL A 140 -3.14 0.28 -0.94
N SER A 141 -3.71 0.15 0.27
CA SER A 141 -4.78 1.06 0.71
C SER A 141 -4.26 2.49 0.87
N GLY A 142 -3.05 2.68 1.40
CA GLY A 142 -2.40 3.97 1.55
C GLY A 142 -2.05 4.65 0.22
N ALA A 143 -1.83 3.88 -0.85
CA ALA A 143 -1.64 4.42 -2.20
C ALA A 143 -2.98 4.70 -2.91
N VAL A 144 -3.98 3.84 -2.75
CA VAL A 144 -5.27 3.92 -3.46
C VAL A 144 -6.19 5.00 -2.87
N ILE A 145 -6.23 5.17 -1.55
CA ILE A 145 -7.10 6.17 -0.90
C ILE A 145 -6.81 7.60 -1.40
N PRO A 146 -5.54 8.09 -1.48
CA PRO A 146 -5.25 9.40 -2.05
C PRO A 146 -5.71 9.55 -3.51
N VAL A 147 -5.60 8.51 -4.32
CA VAL A 147 -6.09 8.51 -5.72
C VAL A 147 -7.61 8.66 -5.75
N ILE A 148 -8.33 7.89 -4.92
CA ILE A 148 -9.77 7.99 -4.77
C ILE A 148 -10.17 9.41 -4.32
N ILE A 149 -9.47 9.95 -3.31
CA ILE A 149 -9.67 11.32 -2.81
C ILE A 149 -9.50 12.34 -3.94
N TYR A 150 -8.42 12.21 -4.73
CA TYR A 150 -8.19 13.07 -5.88
C TYR A 150 -9.35 12.98 -6.87
N THR A 151 -9.81 11.77 -7.23
CA THR A 151 -10.88 11.62 -8.22
C THR A 151 -12.21 12.29 -7.83
N TYR A 152 -12.50 12.51 -6.54
CA TYR A 152 -13.72 13.21 -6.12
C TYR A 152 -13.81 14.67 -6.60
N GLN A 153 -12.70 15.32 -6.98
CA GLN A 153 -12.77 16.67 -7.57
C GLN A 153 -13.56 16.69 -8.90
N PHE A 154 -13.65 15.53 -9.58
CA PHE A 154 -14.37 15.37 -10.83
C PHE A 154 -15.80 14.83 -10.61
N LYS A 155 -16.32 14.87 -9.37
CA LYS A 155 -17.64 14.30 -9.04
C LYS A 155 -18.77 14.83 -9.92
N SER A 156 -18.70 16.10 -10.31
CA SER A 156 -19.71 16.75 -11.16
C SER A 156 -19.75 16.19 -12.59
N ALA A 157 -18.68 15.58 -13.06
CA ALA A 157 -18.58 14.95 -14.38
C ALA A 157 -18.81 13.43 -14.34
N MET A 158 -19.05 12.84 -13.16
CA MET A 158 -19.26 11.40 -13.01
C MET A 158 -20.75 11.05 -13.12
N SER A 159 -21.04 9.94 -13.79
CA SER A 159 -22.36 9.30 -13.66
C SER A 159 -22.57 8.81 -12.24
N GLN A 160 -23.84 8.68 -11.83
CA GLN A 160 -24.22 8.17 -10.51
C GLN A 160 -23.54 6.83 -10.19
N TYR A 161 -23.49 5.89 -11.14
CA TYR A 161 -22.86 4.58 -10.94
C TYR A 161 -21.34 4.65 -10.73
N GLN A 162 -20.64 5.53 -11.46
CA GLN A 162 -19.21 5.75 -11.24
C GLN A 162 -18.93 6.29 -9.84
N LEU A 163 -19.79 7.18 -9.36
CA LEU A 163 -19.69 7.75 -8.03
C LEU A 163 -19.94 6.69 -6.94
N LEU A 164 -20.92 5.79 -7.14
CA LEU A 164 -21.16 4.64 -6.25
C LEU A 164 -19.96 3.69 -6.18
N VAL A 165 -19.36 3.36 -7.33
CA VAL A 165 -18.15 2.52 -7.37
C VAL A 165 -17.00 3.18 -6.61
N LEU A 166 -16.85 4.50 -6.77
CA LEU A 166 -15.84 5.26 -6.07
C LEU A 166 -16.06 5.28 -4.55
N TYR A 167 -17.30 5.48 -4.08
CA TYR A 167 -17.64 5.36 -2.65
C TYR A 167 -17.38 3.96 -2.10
N THR A 168 -17.78 2.94 -2.85
CA THR A 168 -17.58 1.54 -2.46
C THR A 168 -16.09 1.25 -2.30
N GLY A 169 -15.28 1.68 -3.26
CA GLY A 169 -13.82 1.59 -3.20
C GLY A 169 -13.26 2.33 -1.99
N HIS A 170 -13.70 3.57 -1.75
CA HIS A 170 -13.23 4.37 -0.63
C HIS A 170 -13.51 3.68 0.70
N ILE A 171 -14.76 3.30 0.98
CA ILE A 171 -15.15 2.64 2.22
C ILE A 171 -14.37 1.33 2.40
N TYR A 172 -14.22 0.54 1.32
CA TYR A 172 -13.50 -0.72 1.35
C TYR A 172 -12.01 -0.54 1.69
N PHE A 173 -11.30 0.35 0.98
CA PHE A 173 -9.88 0.59 1.24
C PHE A 173 -9.63 1.29 2.57
N SER A 174 -10.51 2.18 3.02
CA SER A 174 -10.41 2.80 4.35
C SER A 174 -10.60 1.78 5.47
N LEU A 175 -11.59 0.90 5.35
CA LEU A 175 -11.79 -0.20 6.30
C LEU A 175 -10.61 -1.20 6.25
N GLN A 176 -10.08 -1.47 5.06
CA GLN A 176 -8.90 -2.33 4.89
C GLN A 176 -7.65 -1.72 5.53
N LEU A 177 -7.41 -0.42 5.37
CA LEU A 177 -6.30 0.30 5.99
C LEU A 177 -6.42 0.28 7.52
N LEU A 178 -7.61 0.57 8.05
CA LEU A 178 -7.88 0.51 9.50
C LEU A 178 -7.55 -0.88 10.05
N LEU A 179 -8.14 -1.92 9.46
CA LEU A 179 -8.00 -3.28 9.95
C LEU A 179 -6.57 -3.80 9.78
N ALA A 180 -5.92 -3.53 8.64
CA ALA A 180 -4.53 -3.94 8.44
C ALA A 180 -3.56 -3.23 9.41
N SER A 181 -3.82 -1.95 9.72
CA SER A 181 -3.04 -1.20 10.71
C SER A 181 -3.22 -1.77 12.11
N VAL A 182 -4.47 -2.04 12.52
CA VAL A 182 -4.77 -2.72 13.79
C VAL A 182 -4.09 -4.08 13.86
N HIS A 183 -4.13 -4.87 12.78
CA HIS A 183 -3.47 -6.17 12.71
C HIS A 183 -1.95 -6.03 12.88
N ALA A 184 -1.30 -5.10 12.18
CA ALA A 184 0.15 -4.91 12.28
C ALA A 184 0.59 -4.54 13.71
N VAL A 185 -0.13 -3.61 14.35
CA VAL A 185 0.15 -3.18 15.72
C VAL A 185 -0.08 -4.32 16.71
N VAL A 186 -1.23 -4.99 16.65
CA VAL A 186 -1.59 -6.04 17.60
C VAL A 186 -0.74 -7.30 17.42
N HIS A 187 -0.46 -7.69 16.18
CA HIS A 187 0.37 -8.85 15.89
C HIS A 187 1.82 -8.61 16.35
N GLY A 188 2.39 -7.44 16.03
CA GLY A 188 3.75 -7.07 16.41
C GLY A 188 3.93 -6.84 17.92
N ALA A 189 2.96 -6.23 18.60
CA ALA A 189 3.08 -5.87 20.00
C ALA A 189 2.61 -6.96 20.99
N LEU A 190 1.64 -7.80 20.60
CA LEU A 190 0.91 -8.68 21.53
C LEU A 190 0.80 -10.13 21.06
N GLY A 191 1.27 -10.44 19.83
CA GLY A 191 1.19 -11.81 19.28
C GLY A 191 -0.24 -12.36 19.12
N MET A 192 -1.26 -11.48 19.11
CA MET A 192 -2.64 -11.86 18.86
C MET A 192 -2.93 -11.90 17.35
N GLU A 193 -3.86 -12.75 16.94
CA GLU A 193 -4.27 -12.87 15.54
C GLU A 193 -5.58 -12.13 15.33
N MET A 194 -5.66 -11.37 14.24
CA MET A 194 -6.90 -10.70 13.84
C MET A 194 -7.87 -11.74 13.28
N GLU A 195 -9.17 -11.54 13.52
CA GLU A 195 -10.19 -12.34 12.85
C GLU A 195 -10.12 -12.17 11.32
N PRO A 196 -10.33 -13.24 10.54
CA PRO A 196 -10.50 -13.12 9.09
C PRO A 196 -11.64 -12.14 8.78
N GLN A 197 -11.42 -11.27 7.80
CA GLN A 197 -12.33 -10.17 7.46
C GLN A 197 -13.25 -10.53 6.30
N VAL A 198 -12.66 -11.07 5.23
CA VAL A 198 -13.33 -11.47 4.00
C VAL A 198 -12.68 -12.75 3.48
N ASP A 199 -13.45 -13.61 2.83
CA ASP A 199 -12.96 -14.78 2.10
C ASP A 199 -13.57 -14.81 0.70
N ARG A 200 -12.85 -14.26 -0.28
CA ARG A 200 -13.16 -14.29 -1.72
C ARG A 200 -14.68 -14.10 -2.01
N PRO A 201 -15.29 -12.97 -1.62
CA PRO A 201 -16.75 -12.77 -1.71
C PRO A 201 -17.31 -12.86 -3.13
N TYR A 202 -16.48 -12.60 -4.15
CA TYR A 202 -16.82 -12.75 -5.56
C TYR A 202 -17.01 -14.22 -6.01
N LEU A 203 -16.73 -15.21 -5.16
CA LEU A 203 -16.99 -16.63 -5.42
C LEU A 203 -18.26 -17.15 -4.74
N ALA A 204 -19.06 -16.27 -4.13
CA ALA A 204 -20.29 -16.65 -3.43
C ALA A 204 -21.34 -17.17 -4.41
N SER A 205 -21.76 -18.42 -4.22
CA SER A 205 -22.77 -19.07 -5.09
C SER A 205 -24.19 -19.04 -4.52
N SER A 206 -24.40 -18.36 -3.38
CA SER A 206 -25.68 -18.24 -2.69
C SER A 206 -25.62 -17.06 -1.70
N LEU A 207 -26.76 -16.54 -1.28
CA LEU A 207 -26.82 -15.47 -0.28
C LEU A 207 -26.31 -15.94 1.08
N GLN A 208 -26.61 -17.20 1.44
CA GLN A 208 -26.09 -17.80 2.66
C GLN A 208 -24.55 -17.91 2.65
N ASP A 209 -23.96 -18.26 1.50
CA ASP A 209 -22.49 -18.33 1.35
C ASP A 209 -21.86 -16.93 1.41
N PHE A 210 -22.48 -15.94 0.75
CA PHE A 210 -22.02 -14.55 0.78
C PHE A 210 -21.98 -13.99 2.21
N TRP A 211 -23.14 -13.91 2.88
CA TRP A 211 -23.26 -13.28 4.20
C TRP A 211 -22.71 -14.13 5.34
N GLY A 212 -22.73 -15.46 5.20
CA GLY A 212 -22.32 -16.37 6.26
C GLY A 212 -20.83 -16.68 6.27
N ARG A 213 -20.18 -16.76 5.09
CA ARG A 213 -18.85 -17.36 4.98
C ARG A 213 -17.81 -16.50 4.28
N ARG A 214 -18.22 -15.42 3.60
CA ARG A 214 -17.31 -14.70 2.71
C ARG A 214 -17.23 -13.19 2.95
N TRP A 215 -18.33 -12.56 3.34
CA TRP A 215 -18.40 -11.13 3.54
C TRP A 215 -18.38 -10.76 5.02
N ASN A 216 -17.56 -9.78 5.38
CA ASN A 216 -17.43 -9.17 6.71
C ASN A 216 -17.58 -10.18 7.87
N LEU A 217 -16.68 -11.17 7.91
CA LEU A 217 -16.77 -12.36 8.75
C LEU A 217 -16.82 -12.08 10.26
N MET A 218 -16.40 -10.89 10.69
CA MET A 218 -16.54 -10.41 12.07
C MET A 218 -18.01 -10.30 12.51
N VAL A 219 -18.88 -9.82 11.62
CA VAL A 219 -20.32 -9.62 11.91
C VAL A 219 -21.04 -10.96 12.12
N PRO A 220 -20.99 -11.96 11.23
CA PRO A 220 -21.60 -13.26 11.50
C PRO A 220 -20.87 -13.98 12.64
N ALA A 221 -19.58 -13.76 12.89
CA ALA A 221 -18.88 -14.34 14.04
C ALA A 221 -19.46 -13.85 15.38
N ILE A 222 -19.87 -12.57 15.47
CA ILE A 222 -20.48 -12.03 16.69
C ILE A 222 -21.99 -12.28 16.76
N LEU A 223 -22.73 -12.16 15.64
CA LEU A 223 -24.18 -12.35 15.59
C LEU A 223 -24.60 -13.81 15.77
N ARG A 224 -23.78 -14.78 15.38
CA ARG A 224 -24.07 -16.21 15.56
C ARG A 224 -24.31 -16.60 17.02
N PRO A 225 -23.37 -16.36 17.94
CA PRO A 225 -23.55 -16.68 19.35
C PRO A 225 -24.52 -15.73 20.07
N SER A 226 -24.56 -14.44 19.71
CA SER A 226 -25.36 -13.44 20.43
C SER A 226 -26.84 -13.41 20.04
N VAL A 227 -27.17 -13.71 18.78
CA VAL A 227 -28.53 -13.56 18.24
C VAL A 227 -29.03 -14.85 17.60
N TYR A 228 -28.34 -15.33 16.55
CA TYR A 228 -28.83 -16.45 15.73
C TYR A 228 -29.04 -17.73 16.53
N ARG A 229 -28.05 -18.18 17.31
CA ARG A 229 -28.13 -19.43 18.08
C ARG A 229 -29.23 -19.36 19.17
N PRO A 230 -29.29 -18.31 20.02
CA PRO A 230 -30.38 -18.17 20.99
C PRO A 230 -31.76 -18.17 20.35
N VAL A 231 -31.98 -17.38 19.29
CA VAL A 231 -33.28 -17.30 18.62
C VAL A 231 -33.62 -18.61 17.92
N ARG A 232 -32.66 -19.21 17.20
CA ARG A 232 -32.84 -20.51 16.54
C ARG A 232 -33.27 -21.60 17.52
N SER A 233 -32.67 -21.63 18.71
CA SER A 233 -32.97 -22.66 19.71
C SER A 233 -34.41 -22.60 20.23
N ARG A 234 -35.06 -21.42 20.13
CA ARG A 234 -36.43 -21.19 20.63
C ARG A 234 -37.48 -21.13 19.54
N LEU A 235 -37.15 -20.52 18.39
CA LEU A 235 -38.10 -20.14 17.34
C LEU A 235 -37.77 -20.75 15.96
N GLY A 236 -36.73 -21.58 15.88
CA GLY A 236 -36.35 -22.28 14.65
C GLY A 236 -35.42 -21.49 13.72
N VAL A 237 -34.97 -22.17 12.66
CA VAL A 237 -33.88 -21.69 11.78
C VAL A 237 -34.24 -20.39 11.06
N ALA A 238 -35.45 -20.29 10.50
CA ALA A 238 -35.88 -19.11 9.74
C ALA A 238 -35.95 -17.86 10.62
N ALA A 239 -36.56 -17.95 11.81
CA ALA A 239 -36.59 -16.87 12.78
C ALA A 239 -35.18 -16.46 13.22
N GLY A 240 -34.28 -17.42 13.45
CA GLY A 240 -32.87 -17.15 13.75
C GLY A 240 -32.18 -16.32 12.66
N VAL A 241 -32.39 -16.67 11.38
CA VAL A 241 -31.85 -15.90 10.24
C VAL A 241 -32.46 -14.50 10.20
N LEU A 242 -33.78 -14.38 10.20
CA LEU A 242 -34.48 -13.10 10.10
C LEU A 242 -34.08 -12.14 11.22
N VAL A 243 -34.03 -12.59 12.48
CA VAL A 243 -33.65 -11.74 13.61
C VAL A 243 -32.16 -11.37 13.55
N ALA A 244 -31.28 -12.26 13.10
CA ALA A 244 -29.86 -11.92 12.91
C ALA A 244 -29.68 -10.82 11.84
N PHE A 245 -30.42 -10.90 10.74
CA PHE A 245 -30.41 -9.86 9.70
C PHE A 245 -31.09 -8.56 10.17
N LEU A 246 -32.17 -8.63 10.95
CA LEU A 246 -32.81 -7.46 11.56
C LEU A 246 -31.83 -6.71 12.47
N VAL A 247 -31.18 -7.43 13.40
CA VAL A 247 -30.19 -6.85 14.30
C VAL A 247 -29.01 -6.28 13.51
N SER A 248 -28.55 -6.98 12.46
CA SER A 248 -27.53 -6.45 11.54
C SER A 248 -28.00 -5.14 10.89
N GLY A 249 -29.24 -5.07 10.39
CA GLY A 249 -29.82 -3.86 9.79
C GLY A 249 -29.88 -2.68 10.74
N ILE A 250 -30.40 -2.91 11.96
CA ILE A 250 -30.44 -1.88 13.02
C ILE A 250 -29.03 -1.39 13.35
N MET A 251 -28.04 -2.29 13.46
CA MET A 251 -26.66 -1.88 13.72
C MET A 251 -26.07 -1.05 12.58
N HIS A 252 -26.41 -1.34 11.32
CA HIS A 252 -25.97 -0.50 10.20
C HIS A 252 -26.65 0.87 10.20
N GLU A 253 -27.93 0.97 10.58
CA GLU A 253 -28.59 2.27 10.79
C GLU A 253 -27.89 3.07 11.90
N VAL A 254 -27.51 2.42 13.00
CA VAL A 254 -26.72 3.04 14.07
C VAL A 254 -25.34 3.48 13.56
N MET A 255 -24.67 2.68 12.72
CA MET A 255 -23.40 3.09 12.10
C MET A 255 -23.59 4.30 11.19
N PHE A 256 -24.67 4.32 10.40
CA PHE A 256 -25.01 5.41 9.52
C PHE A 256 -25.33 6.68 10.31
N PHE A 257 -26.02 6.55 11.45
CA PHE A 257 -26.23 7.65 12.39
C PHE A 257 -24.90 8.18 12.95
N TYR A 258 -23.99 7.31 13.41
CA TYR A 258 -22.68 7.75 13.89
C TYR A 258 -21.87 8.45 12.79
N ILE A 259 -21.93 7.98 11.55
CA ILE A 259 -21.15 8.55 10.46
C ILE A 259 -21.77 9.89 10.02
N MET A 260 -23.07 9.91 9.72
CA MET A 260 -23.73 11.02 9.03
C MET A 260 -24.45 12.00 9.95
N TRP A 261 -24.63 11.67 11.24
CA TRP A 261 -25.40 12.48 12.21
C TRP A 261 -26.84 12.76 11.78
N ARG A 262 -27.43 11.84 10.98
CA ARG A 262 -28.81 11.95 10.50
C ARG A 262 -29.66 10.79 11.02
N PRO A 263 -30.92 11.06 11.38
CA PRO A 263 -31.80 10.02 11.92
C PRO A 263 -31.91 8.84 10.94
N PRO A 264 -32.03 7.62 11.46
CA PRO A 264 -32.09 6.41 10.63
C PRO A 264 -33.33 6.45 9.72
N SER A 265 -33.14 6.16 8.43
CA SER A 265 -34.23 6.16 7.45
C SER A 265 -34.99 4.83 7.40
N GLY A 266 -34.38 3.75 7.91
CA GLY A 266 -34.91 2.39 7.82
C GLY A 266 -34.63 1.71 6.48
N GLU A 267 -34.14 2.43 5.46
CA GLU A 267 -33.81 1.88 4.14
C GLU A 267 -32.72 0.79 4.24
N VAL A 268 -31.73 0.99 5.12
CA VAL A 268 -30.65 0.02 5.32
C VAL A 268 -31.15 -1.19 6.09
N THR A 269 -32.02 -0.99 7.08
CA THR A 269 -32.68 -2.12 7.76
C THR A 269 -33.53 -2.94 6.79
N ALA A 270 -34.25 -2.28 5.88
CA ALA A 270 -35.03 -2.96 4.84
C ALA A 270 -34.15 -3.79 3.90
N PHE A 271 -32.97 -3.27 3.51
CA PHE A 271 -31.98 -4.04 2.75
C PHE A 271 -31.60 -5.35 3.46
N PHE A 272 -31.20 -5.28 4.73
CA PHE A 272 -30.82 -6.49 5.47
C PHE A 272 -31.99 -7.44 5.70
N LEU A 273 -33.20 -6.94 5.98
CA LEU A 273 -34.39 -7.77 6.13
C LEU A 273 -34.74 -8.52 4.83
N LEU A 274 -34.68 -7.85 3.68
CA LEU A 274 -34.86 -8.47 2.37
C LEU A 274 -33.84 -9.60 2.16
N HIS A 275 -32.56 -9.32 2.42
CA HIS A 275 -31.51 -10.35 2.33
C HIS A 275 -31.72 -11.51 3.31
N GLY A 276 -32.19 -11.24 4.52
CA GLY A 276 -32.52 -12.26 5.52
C GLY A 276 -33.68 -13.16 5.08
N ALA A 277 -34.75 -12.56 4.53
CA ALA A 277 -35.88 -13.29 3.98
C ALA A 277 -35.47 -14.15 2.78
N CYS A 278 -34.73 -13.59 1.83
CA CYS A 278 -34.21 -14.33 0.68
C CYS A 278 -33.24 -15.43 1.10
N THR A 279 -32.38 -15.21 2.10
CA THR A 279 -31.48 -16.25 2.64
C THR A 279 -32.26 -17.37 3.32
N ALA A 280 -33.32 -17.04 4.06
CA ALA A 280 -34.18 -18.05 4.68
C ALA A 280 -34.97 -18.86 3.63
N ALA A 281 -35.47 -18.18 2.59
CA ALA A 281 -36.14 -18.81 1.45
C ALA A 281 -35.19 -19.71 0.65
N GLU A 282 -33.98 -19.25 0.36
CA GLU A 282 -32.92 -20.02 -0.30
C GLU A 282 -32.56 -21.27 0.52
N ALA A 283 -32.43 -21.12 1.84
CA ALA A 283 -32.17 -22.25 2.74
C ALA A 283 -33.36 -23.22 2.84
N TRP A 284 -34.60 -22.76 2.67
CA TRP A 284 -35.79 -23.61 2.60
C TRP A 284 -35.87 -24.34 1.25
N TRP A 285 -35.63 -23.65 0.14
CA TRP A 285 -35.54 -24.23 -1.21
C TRP A 285 -34.46 -25.32 -1.25
N ALA A 286 -33.31 -25.06 -0.63
CA ALA A 286 -32.19 -26.00 -0.54
C ALA A 286 -32.48 -27.26 0.31
N ARG A 287 -33.60 -27.33 1.06
CA ARG A 287 -34.01 -28.54 1.79
C ARG A 287 -34.87 -29.48 0.95
N HIS A 288 -35.46 -29.02 -0.15
CA HIS A 288 -36.28 -29.85 -1.02
C HIS A 288 -35.35 -30.62 -1.98
N ALA A 289 -35.01 -31.84 -1.60
CA ALA A 289 -34.22 -32.74 -2.43
C ALA A 289 -34.99 -33.05 -3.72
N GLY A 290 -34.35 -32.86 -4.88
CA GLY A 290 -34.96 -33.07 -6.20
C GLY A 290 -35.41 -31.79 -6.92
N TRP A 291 -35.46 -30.64 -6.25
CA TRP A 291 -35.74 -29.36 -6.91
C TRP A 291 -34.51 -28.85 -7.67
N TRP A 292 -34.76 -28.26 -8.84
CA TRP A 292 -33.69 -27.71 -9.68
C TRP A 292 -32.88 -26.65 -8.95
N ARG A 293 -31.56 -26.66 -9.18
CA ARG A 293 -30.62 -25.67 -8.65
C ARG A 293 -29.71 -25.20 -9.77
N PRO A 294 -29.45 -23.88 -9.86
CA PRO A 294 -28.53 -23.38 -10.85
C PRO A 294 -27.13 -23.97 -10.60
N PRO A 295 -26.39 -24.35 -11.66
CA PRO A 295 -25.00 -24.75 -11.52
C PRO A 295 -24.18 -23.58 -10.96
N ARG A 296 -23.07 -23.87 -10.28
CA ARG A 296 -22.25 -22.86 -9.59
C ARG A 296 -21.87 -21.69 -10.50
N ALA A 297 -21.55 -21.97 -11.77
CA ALA A 297 -21.18 -20.96 -12.76
C ALA A 297 -22.29 -19.92 -13.03
N ALA A 298 -23.56 -20.31 -12.91
CA ALA A 298 -24.71 -19.41 -13.02
C ALA A 298 -25.11 -18.82 -11.66
N ALA A 299 -24.99 -19.60 -10.58
CA ALA A 299 -25.38 -19.17 -9.24
C ALA A 299 -24.52 -18.02 -8.70
N VAL A 300 -23.20 -18.02 -9.00
CA VAL A 300 -22.28 -16.95 -8.60
C VAL A 300 -22.66 -15.58 -9.20
N PRO A 301 -22.73 -15.40 -10.53
CA PRO A 301 -23.12 -14.11 -11.10
C PRO A 301 -24.53 -13.70 -10.70
N LEU A 302 -25.48 -14.64 -10.57
CA LEU A 302 -26.83 -14.34 -10.09
C LEU A 302 -26.83 -13.80 -8.66
N THR A 303 -26.08 -14.43 -7.75
CA THR A 303 -25.95 -13.98 -6.36
C THR A 303 -25.32 -12.59 -6.29
N LEU A 304 -24.23 -12.36 -7.03
CA LEU A 304 -23.56 -11.07 -7.07
C LEU A 304 -24.43 -9.98 -7.69
N ALA A 305 -25.17 -10.30 -8.76
CA ALA A 305 -26.11 -9.38 -9.39
C ALA A 305 -27.25 -9.01 -8.43
N PHE A 306 -27.79 -9.98 -7.68
CA PHE A 306 -28.79 -9.72 -6.66
C PHE A 306 -28.25 -8.79 -5.58
N VAL A 307 -27.08 -9.10 -5.00
CA VAL A 307 -26.45 -8.28 -3.94
C VAL A 307 -26.14 -6.87 -4.45
N ALA A 308 -25.56 -6.74 -5.65
CA ALA A 308 -25.24 -5.44 -6.23
C ALA A 308 -26.50 -4.63 -6.56
N GLY A 309 -27.52 -5.27 -7.15
CA GLY A 309 -28.78 -4.64 -7.50
C GLY A 309 -29.54 -4.12 -6.28
N THR A 310 -29.68 -4.94 -5.23
CA THR A 310 -30.33 -4.51 -3.99
C THR A 310 -29.50 -3.47 -3.23
N ALA A 311 -28.17 -3.52 -3.30
CA ALA A 311 -27.32 -2.50 -2.71
C ALA A 311 -27.50 -1.14 -3.41
N CYS A 312 -27.52 -1.12 -4.75
CA CYS A 312 -27.80 0.09 -5.54
C CYS A 312 -29.20 0.66 -5.27
N TRP A 313 -30.16 -0.19 -4.89
CA TRP A 313 -31.54 0.21 -4.63
C TRP A 313 -31.78 0.71 -3.20
N LEU A 314 -31.28 0.01 -2.18
CA LEU A 314 -31.65 0.28 -0.78
C LEU A 314 -30.48 0.75 0.09
N PHE A 315 -29.25 0.34 -0.22
CA PHE A 315 -28.09 0.62 0.63
C PHE A 315 -27.38 1.92 0.26
N PHE A 316 -27.02 2.10 -1.02
CA PHE A 316 -26.32 3.28 -1.51
C PHE A 316 -27.18 4.56 -1.48
N PRO A 317 -28.48 4.52 -1.84
CA PRO A 317 -29.31 5.72 -1.78
C PRO A 317 -29.42 6.30 -0.36
N ALA A 318 -29.46 5.46 0.67
CA ALA A 318 -29.44 5.90 2.07
C ALA A 318 -28.16 6.68 2.42
N MET A 319 -27.01 6.22 1.91
CA MET A 319 -25.73 6.94 2.09
C MET A 319 -25.69 8.27 1.33
N ILE A 320 -26.19 8.29 0.09
CA ILE A 320 -26.17 9.48 -0.77
C ILE A 320 -27.13 10.55 -0.24
N LYS A 321 -28.38 10.19 0.06
CA LYS A 321 -29.37 11.10 0.67
C LYS A 321 -28.88 11.64 2.01
N GLY A 322 -28.09 10.85 2.74
CA GLY A 322 -27.48 11.24 4.00
C GLY A 322 -26.38 12.30 3.89
N GLY A 323 -25.89 12.61 2.69
CA GLY A 323 -24.80 13.58 2.47
C GLY A 323 -23.43 13.04 2.88
N LEU A 324 -23.26 11.70 2.88
CA LEU A 324 -21.99 11.05 3.20
C LEU A 324 -20.86 11.54 2.28
N ASP A 325 -21.21 11.78 1.02
CA ASP A 325 -20.31 12.32 0.01
C ASP A 325 -19.72 13.66 0.40
N ASP A 326 -20.56 14.64 0.72
CA ASP A 326 -20.11 15.99 1.09
C ASP A 326 -19.34 16.00 2.42
N MET A 327 -19.61 15.06 3.31
CA MET A 327 -18.89 14.93 4.58
C MET A 327 -17.49 14.35 4.39
N VAL A 328 -17.40 13.24 3.64
CA VAL A 328 -16.12 12.59 3.31
C VAL A 328 -15.24 13.53 2.49
N LEU A 329 -15.81 14.25 1.52
CA LEU A 329 -15.12 15.27 0.75
C LEU A 329 -14.55 16.39 1.64
N ARG A 330 -15.34 16.90 2.59
CA ARG A 330 -14.90 17.94 3.53
C ARG A 330 -13.75 17.48 4.42
N GLU A 331 -13.81 16.25 4.92
CA GLU A 331 -12.73 15.66 5.73
C GLU A 331 -11.46 15.46 4.91
N CYS A 332 -11.59 14.96 3.68
CA CYS A 332 -10.45 14.75 2.80
C CYS A 332 -9.80 16.07 2.37
N GLN A 333 -10.60 17.08 2.03
CA GLN A 333 -10.13 18.44 1.76
C GLN A 333 -9.47 19.07 2.98
N GLY A 334 -10.05 18.87 4.17
CA GLY A 334 -9.45 19.29 5.44
C GLY A 334 -8.08 18.64 5.67
N MET A 335 -7.97 17.33 5.47
CA MET A 335 -6.72 16.58 5.62
C MET A 335 -5.66 17.03 4.62
N VAL A 336 -6.02 17.22 3.34
CA VAL A 336 -5.12 17.78 2.32
C VAL A 336 -4.70 19.20 2.68
N ALA A 337 -5.62 20.05 3.14
CA ALA A 337 -5.30 21.40 3.58
C ALA A 337 -4.35 21.41 4.79
N VAL A 338 -4.42 20.42 5.69
CA VAL A 338 -3.42 20.26 6.76
C VAL A 338 -2.12 19.70 6.23
N MET A 339 -2.10 18.72 5.34
CA MET A 339 -0.87 18.25 4.73
C MET A 339 -0.15 19.38 3.99
N GLU A 340 -0.89 20.23 3.30
CA GLU A 340 -0.37 21.45 2.70
C GLU A 340 0.02 22.50 3.74
N GLN A 341 -0.74 22.69 4.82
CA GLN A 341 -0.41 23.66 5.87
C GLN A 341 0.81 23.22 6.68
N SER A 342 0.95 21.94 6.99
CA SER A 342 2.12 21.29 7.56
C SER A 342 3.27 21.36 6.57
N GLY A 343 3.05 21.10 5.28
CA GLY A 343 4.04 21.33 4.23
C GLY A 343 4.51 22.79 4.15
N ARG A 344 3.58 23.75 4.29
CA ARG A 344 3.84 25.20 4.36
C ARG A 344 4.47 25.63 5.68
N TRP A 345 4.18 24.95 6.79
CA TRP A 345 4.77 25.20 8.11
C TRP A 345 6.16 24.59 8.20
N PHE A 346 6.39 23.40 7.67
CA PHE A 346 7.74 22.86 7.46
C PHE A 346 8.51 23.75 6.48
N ALA A 347 7.88 24.20 5.39
CA ALA A 347 8.46 25.19 4.49
C ALA A 347 8.65 26.58 5.15
N GLY A 348 7.83 26.91 6.15
CA GLY A 348 7.76 28.18 6.88
C GLY A 348 8.76 28.28 8.03
N VAL A 349 8.93 27.18 8.77
CA VAL A 349 10.00 26.95 9.74
C VAL A 349 11.33 26.86 9.01
N THR A 350 11.37 26.24 7.82
CA THR A 350 12.54 26.42 6.94
C THR A 350 12.68 27.87 6.48
N ASN A 351 11.58 28.59 6.18
CA ASN A 351 11.63 30.00 5.74
C ASN A 351 12.05 30.98 6.85
N LEU A 352 11.70 30.76 8.12
CA LEU A 352 12.15 31.58 9.26
C LEU A 352 13.63 31.33 9.57
N SER A 353 14.13 30.12 9.31
CA SER A 353 15.56 29.81 9.28
C SER A 353 16.26 30.30 8.00
N LEU A 354 15.52 30.58 6.93
CA LEU A 354 16.02 31.00 5.60
C LEU A 354 15.90 32.50 5.33
N THR A 355 15.15 33.30 6.10
CA THR A 355 15.24 34.76 6.04
C THR A 355 16.62 35.28 6.44
N PHE A 356 17.42 34.44 7.14
CA PHE A 356 18.79 34.74 7.49
C PHE A 356 19.83 34.32 6.42
N ALA A 357 19.43 33.61 5.35
CA ALA A 357 20.36 33.17 4.31
C ALA A 357 19.68 32.96 2.94
N ALA A 358 19.65 34.03 2.14
CA ALA A 358 19.63 34.11 0.67
C ALA A 358 19.10 32.90 -0.15
N THR A 359 17.93 33.10 -0.79
CA THR A 359 17.35 32.33 -1.92
C THR A 359 17.54 30.79 -1.93
N ARG A 360 16.53 30.10 -1.39
CA ARG A 360 16.36 28.63 -1.28
C ARG A 360 16.68 27.82 -2.56
N GLU A 361 16.55 28.40 -3.74
CA GLU A 361 16.85 27.74 -5.02
C GLU A 361 18.35 27.64 -5.30
N GLY A 362 19.12 28.69 -5.02
CA GLY A 362 20.59 28.69 -5.19
C GLY A 362 21.30 27.79 -4.17
N ILE A 363 20.78 27.76 -2.94
CA ILE A 363 21.32 26.90 -1.87
C ILE A 363 21.12 25.42 -2.22
N ALA A 364 19.94 24.99 -2.68
CA ALA A 364 19.68 23.57 -2.97
C ALA A 364 20.55 23.01 -4.12
N VAL A 365 20.81 23.82 -5.15
CA VAL A 365 21.65 23.45 -6.30
C VAL A 365 23.10 23.15 -5.90
N ILE A 366 23.60 23.78 -4.83
CA ILE A 366 24.98 23.59 -4.35
C ILE A 366 25.02 22.61 -3.16
N THR A 367 24.13 22.77 -2.19
CA THR A 367 24.13 21.97 -0.95
C THR A 367 23.82 20.50 -1.18
N VAL A 368 22.92 20.16 -2.12
CA VAL A 368 22.56 18.76 -2.37
C VAL A 368 23.75 18.00 -2.99
N PRO A 369 24.38 18.46 -4.10
CA PRO A 369 25.57 17.79 -4.63
C PRO A 369 26.73 17.70 -3.64
N VAL A 370 26.97 18.75 -2.83
CA VAL A 370 28.02 18.76 -1.81
C VAL A 370 27.72 17.73 -0.71
N ALA A 371 26.48 17.68 -0.21
CA ALA A 371 26.07 16.69 0.79
C ALA A 371 26.15 15.25 0.25
N VAL A 372 25.77 15.03 -1.01
CA VAL A 372 25.92 13.73 -1.68
C VAL A 372 27.39 13.36 -1.78
N ALA A 373 28.26 14.25 -2.26
CA ALA A 373 29.69 13.99 -2.38
C ALA A 373 30.34 13.65 -1.03
N ALA A 374 30.03 14.43 0.01
CA ALA A 374 30.50 14.18 1.38
C ALA A 374 30.01 12.82 1.91
N SER A 375 28.74 12.49 1.66
CA SER A 375 28.14 11.20 2.07
C SER A 375 28.80 10.01 1.37
N MET A 376 29.08 10.13 0.07
CA MET A 376 29.76 9.07 -0.69
C MET A 376 31.23 8.94 -0.27
N HIS A 377 31.91 10.05 0.05
CA HIS A 377 33.26 9.99 0.64
C HIS A 377 33.27 9.31 2.01
N TYR A 378 32.32 9.65 2.88
CA TYR A 378 32.15 8.97 4.16
C TYR A 378 31.90 7.47 3.96
N ALA A 379 31.01 7.10 3.03
CA ALA A 379 30.74 5.70 2.72
C ALA A 379 31.98 4.94 2.23
N ARG A 380 32.83 5.59 1.42
CA ARG A 380 34.13 5.05 1.00
C ARG A 380 35.05 4.80 2.19
N LEU A 381 35.19 5.77 3.09
CA LEU A 381 36.03 5.66 4.29
C LEU A 381 35.54 4.54 5.23
N VAL A 382 34.23 4.44 5.43
CA VAL A 382 33.63 3.32 6.18
C VAL A 382 33.98 1.99 5.52
N ALA A 383 33.88 1.90 4.20
CA ALA A 383 34.17 0.67 3.47
C ALA A 383 35.66 0.29 3.44
N THR A 384 36.59 1.24 3.54
CA THR A 384 38.03 0.95 3.66
C THR A 384 38.43 0.47 5.06
N HIS A 385 37.76 0.95 6.12
CA HIS A 385 38.16 0.68 7.50
C HIS A 385 37.34 -0.43 8.18
N ILE A 386 36.08 -0.63 7.77
CA ILE A 386 35.18 -1.62 8.38
C ILE A 386 34.94 -2.75 7.38
N ARG A 387 35.14 -4.01 7.80
CA ARG A 387 34.92 -5.20 6.94
C ARG A 387 33.45 -5.33 6.51
N PRO A 388 33.16 -5.98 5.36
CA PRO A 388 31.78 -6.20 4.93
C PRO A 388 30.95 -6.96 5.97
N GLY A 389 29.68 -6.59 6.12
CA GLY A 389 28.75 -7.21 7.06
C GLY A 389 27.93 -6.20 7.86
N PHE A 390 27.36 -6.67 8.96
CA PHE A 390 26.41 -5.89 9.77
C PHE A 390 27.03 -4.62 10.36
N GLY A 391 28.28 -4.65 10.81
CA GLY A 391 28.98 -3.48 11.33
C GLY A 391 29.15 -2.36 10.30
N ARG A 392 29.43 -2.71 9.03
CA ARG A 392 29.51 -1.75 7.92
C ARG A 392 28.13 -1.16 7.60
N LEU A 393 27.07 -1.97 7.64
CA LEU A 393 25.70 -1.50 7.43
C LEU A 393 25.28 -0.48 8.49
N LEU A 394 25.56 -0.76 9.77
CA LEU A 394 25.28 0.18 10.87
C LEU A 394 26.04 1.50 10.66
N ALA A 395 27.32 1.43 10.30
CA ALA A 395 28.12 2.62 10.03
C ALA A 395 27.62 3.43 8.82
N LEU A 396 27.00 2.80 7.82
CA LEU A 396 26.42 3.49 6.66
C LEU A 396 25.01 4.04 6.90
N THR A 397 24.33 3.63 7.99
CA THR A 397 22.94 4.03 8.28
C THR A 397 22.70 5.56 8.26
N PRO A 398 23.61 6.42 8.78
CA PRO A 398 23.44 7.87 8.68
C PRO A 398 23.44 8.40 7.25
N VAL A 399 24.26 7.82 6.37
CA VAL A 399 24.28 8.17 4.94
C VAL A 399 22.99 7.74 4.27
N LEU A 400 22.52 6.51 4.55
CA LEU A 400 21.27 6.01 3.97
C LEU A 400 20.08 6.92 4.38
N ALA A 401 19.99 7.25 5.67
CA ALA A 401 18.96 8.17 6.16
C ALA A 401 19.03 9.58 5.53
N LEU A 402 20.25 10.05 5.22
CA LEU A 402 20.45 11.36 4.60
C LEU A 402 20.05 11.37 3.11
N LEU A 403 20.37 10.32 2.36
CA LEU A 403 20.01 10.21 0.93
C LEU A 403 18.50 10.18 0.71
N VAL A 404 17.72 9.63 1.65
CA VAL A 404 16.25 9.69 1.65
C VAL A 404 15.74 11.14 1.83
N LYS A 405 16.44 11.95 2.63
CA LYS A 405 16.01 13.32 2.96
C LYS A 405 16.42 14.36 1.92
N LEU A 406 17.58 14.20 1.28
CA LEU A 406 18.15 15.20 0.35
C LEU A 406 17.24 15.57 -0.83
N PRO A 407 16.53 14.66 -1.51
CA PRO A 407 15.61 15.05 -2.58
C PRO A 407 14.49 15.99 -2.09
N LEU A 408 14.04 15.83 -0.83
CA LEU A 408 12.96 16.64 -0.26
C LEU A 408 13.36 18.11 -0.04
N THR A 409 14.66 18.42 -0.03
CA THR A 409 15.14 19.81 0.06
C THR A 409 15.10 20.55 -1.28
N ILE A 410 14.88 19.83 -2.39
CA ILE A 410 14.79 20.41 -3.74
C ILE A 410 13.37 20.94 -3.96
N PRO A 411 13.17 22.25 -4.23
CA PRO A 411 11.84 22.85 -4.37
C PRO A 411 11.13 22.43 -5.67
N LEU A 412 11.87 22.25 -6.76
CA LEU A 412 11.31 21.90 -8.07
C LEU A 412 10.92 20.41 -8.13
N TYR A 413 9.64 20.14 -8.39
CA TYR A 413 9.07 18.78 -8.41
C TYR A 413 9.83 17.82 -9.34
N SER A 414 10.12 18.25 -10.56
CA SER A 414 10.84 17.43 -11.54
C SER A 414 12.27 17.12 -11.09
N ALA A 415 13.00 18.11 -10.56
CA ALA A 415 14.35 17.90 -10.04
C ALA A 415 14.37 17.04 -8.77
N ARG A 416 13.34 17.15 -7.92
CA ARG A 416 13.12 16.27 -6.77
C ARG A 416 12.93 14.81 -7.19
N GLY A 417 12.11 14.56 -8.21
CA GLY A 417 11.90 13.21 -8.76
C GLY A 417 13.18 12.61 -9.32
N ILE A 418 13.95 13.39 -10.08
CA ILE A 418 15.25 12.97 -10.62
C ILE A 418 16.26 12.67 -9.51
N ALA A 419 16.36 13.55 -8.51
CA ALA A 419 17.24 13.33 -7.36
C ALA A 419 16.81 12.12 -6.52
N ALA A 420 15.51 11.89 -6.35
CA ALA A 420 15.02 10.70 -5.66
C ALA A 420 15.40 9.41 -6.40
N PHE A 421 15.30 9.41 -7.74
CA PHE A 421 15.74 8.27 -8.55
C PHE A 421 17.24 7.98 -8.40
N PHE A 422 18.12 8.98 -8.40
CA PHE A 422 19.56 8.73 -8.24
C PHE A 422 19.96 8.42 -6.79
N LEU A 423 19.43 9.15 -5.81
CA LEU A 423 19.89 9.07 -4.43
C LEU A 423 19.19 7.98 -3.63
N VAL A 424 17.85 7.93 -3.67
CA VAL A 424 17.05 7.00 -2.86
C VAL A 424 16.95 5.64 -3.52
N TRP A 425 16.90 5.62 -4.86
CA TRP A 425 16.89 4.35 -5.57
C TRP A 425 18.32 3.88 -5.84
N LEU A 426 19.04 4.51 -6.78
CA LEU A 426 20.29 3.95 -7.26
C LEU A 426 21.40 3.89 -6.19
N ALA A 427 21.64 5.00 -5.47
CA ALA A 427 22.75 5.09 -4.52
C ALA A 427 22.54 4.22 -3.27
N GLU A 428 21.34 4.20 -2.70
CA GLU A 428 20.95 3.31 -1.59
C GLU A 428 21.27 1.84 -1.89
N PHE A 429 20.77 1.31 -3.00
CA PHE A 429 21.01 -0.10 -3.36
C PHE A 429 22.50 -0.39 -3.57
N LYS A 430 23.25 0.55 -4.16
CA LYS A 430 24.71 0.41 -4.31
C LYS A 430 25.44 0.44 -2.96
N LEU A 431 25.02 1.28 -2.02
CA LEU A 431 25.59 1.35 -0.67
C LEU A 431 25.23 0.14 0.20
N LEU A 432 24.02 -0.41 0.07
CA LEU A 432 23.62 -1.66 0.71
C LEU A 432 24.45 -2.84 0.18
N LEU A 433 24.68 -2.87 -1.14
CA LEU A 433 25.59 -3.84 -1.74
C LEU A 433 27.01 -3.67 -1.21
N LEU A 434 27.54 -2.44 -1.14
CA LEU A 434 28.84 -2.14 -0.54
C LEU A 434 28.92 -2.57 0.94
N ALA A 435 27.84 -2.40 1.70
CA ALA A 435 27.73 -2.87 3.09
C ALA A 435 27.94 -4.39 3.19
N SER A 436 27.37 -5.13 2.24
CA SER A 436 27.50 -6.59 2.12
C SER A 436 28.77 -7.07 1.40
N GLY A 437 29.62 -6.15 0.92
CA GLY A 437 30.84 -6.48 0.18
C GLY A 437 30.60 -6.97 -1.24
N ARG A 438 29.47 -6.57 -1.83
CA ARG A 438 29.03 -6.94 -3.18
C ARG A 438 28.78 -5.68 -4.00
N GLY A 439 28.46 -5.87 -5.28
CA GLY A 439 28.02 -4.79 -6.16
C GLY A 439 29.16 -4.02 -6.83
N PRO A 440 28.83 -2.91 -7.51
CA PRO A 440 29.76 -2.23 -8.40
C PRO A 440 30.72 -1.26 -7.69
N LEU A 441 30.54 -0.99 -6.39
CA LEU A 441 31.35 -0.04 -5.64
C LEU A 441 32.58 -0.71 -5.04
N ASP A 442 33.75 -0.25 -5.47
CA ASP A 442 35.04 -0.67 -4.95
C ASP A 442 35.68 0.49 -4.15
N PRO A 443 35.93 0.33 -2.84
CA PRO A 443 36.53 1.39 -2.03
C PRO A 443 37.96 1.75 -2.43
N SER A 444 38.63 0.90 -3.22
CA SER A 444 39.96 1.19 -3.79
C SER A 444 39.93 2.23 -4.92
N LEU A 445 38.75 2.55 -5.47
CA LEU A 445 38.61 3.60 -6.48
C LEU A 445 39.05 4.95 -5.94
N PRO A 446 39.58 5.85 -6.79
CA PRO A 446 39.87 7.22 -6.39
C PRO A 446 38.60 7.93 -5.90
N PRO A 447 38.70 8.91 -4.97
CA PRO A 447 37.53 9.46 -4.27
C PRO A 447 36.47 10.05 -5.21
N LEU A 448 36.88 10.77 -6.26
CA LEU A 448 35.96 11.36 -7.23
C LEU A 448 35.21 10.30 -8.07
N PRO A 449 35.90 9.38 -8.78
CA PRO A 449 35.25 8.24 -9.42
C PRO A 449 34.31 7.45 -8.51
N PHE A 450 34.67 7.25 -7.25
CA PHE A 450 33.81 6.56 -6.29
C PHE A 450 32.49 7.31 -6.06
N VAL A 451 32.53 8.63 -5.86
CA VAL A 451 31.32 9.47 -5.67
C VAL A 451 30.39 9.35 -6.85
N PHE A 452 30.93 9.48 -8.07
CA PHE A 452 30.11 9.39 -9.28
C PHE A 452 29.58 7.97 -9.52
N CYS A 453 30.39 6.93 -9.32
CA CYS A 453 29.93 5.54 -9.42
C CYS A 453 28.85 5.20 -8.38
N ALA A 454 28.91 5.83 -7.20
CA ALA A 454 27.92 5.64 -6.14
C ALA A 454 26.61 6.41 -6.42
N ALA A 455 26.70 7.65 -6.87
CA ALA A 455 25.53 8.51 -7.08
C ALA A 455 24.86 8.33 -8.46
N LEU A 456 25.62 7.96 -9.50
CA LEU A 456 25.16 7.89 -10.89
C LEU A 456 25.38 6.50 -11.49
N PRO A 457 24.69 6.13 -12.58
CA PRO A 457 24.89 4.86 -13.27
C PRO A 457 26.09 4.93 -14.22
N VAL A 458 27.26 5.29 -13.68
CA VAL A 458 28.52 5.36 -14.43
C VAL A 458 29.54 4.36 -13.86
N LYS A 459 30.45 3.91 -14.72
CA LYS A 459 31.58 3.05 -14.38
C LYS A 459 32.88 3.66 -14.90
N LEU A 460 33.96 3.52 -14.14
CA LEU A 460 35.27 3.97 -14.57
C LEU A 460 35.80 3.04 -15.68
N ILE A 461 36.27 3.62 -16.79
CA ILE A 461 36.96 2.87 -17.84
C ILE A 461 38.33 2.46 -17.27
N ARG A 462 38.54 1.17 -17.07
CA ARG A 462 39.83 0.64 -16.65
C ARG A 462 40.59 0.22 -17.90
N GLU A 463 41.52 1.04 -18.36
CA GLU A 463 42.51 0.60 -19.34
C GLU A 463 43.30 -0.56 -18.72
N ARG A 464 43.08 -1.78 -19.19
CA ARG A 464 44.05 -2.85 -18.95
C ARG A 464 45.17 -2.68 -19.96
N PRO A 465 46.45 -2.68 -19.55
CA PRO A 465 47.50 -3.02 -20.47
C PRO A 465 47.37 -4.52 -20.76
N SER A 466 46.74 -4.88 -21.88
CA SER A 466 46.93 -6.22 -22.44
C SER A 466 48.26 -6.21 -23.20
N SER A 467 49.27 -6.81 -22.58
CA SER A 467 50.47 -7.26 -23.27
C SER A 467 50.08 -8.39 -24.24
N ASP A 468 49.69 -7.99 -25.45
CA ASP A 468 49.78 -8.72 -26.72
C ASP A 468 48.74 -8.09 -27.66
N ASP A 469 49.21 -7.19 -28.51
CA ASP A 469 48.72 -6.94 -29.89
C ASP A 469 49.29 -5.60 -30.40
N SER A 470 50.62 -5.55 -30.51
CA SER A 470 51.38 -4.47 -31.13
C SER A 470 51.34 -4.48 -32.67
N VAL A 471 50.26 -4.97 -33.31
CA VAL A 471 50.22 -5.12 -34.78
C VAL A 471 48.99 -4.52 -35.47
N VAL A 472 47.98 -4.00 -34.75
CA VAL A 472 46.78 -3.40 -35.41
C VAL A 472 46.64 -1.88 -35.19
N VAL A 473 47.59 -1.25 -34.50
CA VAL A 473 47.47 0.15 -34.02
C VAL A 473 47.65 1.21 -35.12
N ALA A 474 48.04 0.85 -36.34
CA ALA A 474 48.21 1.83 -37.42
C ALA A 474 46.90 2.24 -38.15
N ASN A 475 45.78 1.50 -38.01
CA ASN A 475 44.54 1.78 -38.75
C ASN A 475 43.33 2.20 -37.89
N GLY A 476 43.47 2.26 -36.56
CA GLY A 476 42.36 2.64 -35.66
C GLY A 476 42.26 4.14 -35.37
N ASN A 477 43.35 4.89 -35.56
CA ASN A 477 43.44 6.30 -35.15
C ASN A 477 42.76 7.29 -36.12
N ALA A 478 42.20 6.80 -37.23
CA ALA A 478 41.35 7.58 -38.14
C ALA A 478 39.86 7.59 -37.74
N LYS A 479 39.46 6.93 -36.65
CA LYS A 479 38.09 6.96 -36.10
C LYS A 479 37.94 7.78 -34.81
N ARG A 480 38.97 8.53 -34.42
CA ARG A 480 38.88 9.53 -33.36
C ARG A 480 38.63 10.89 -34.02
N ALA A 481 37.47 11.48 -33.73
CA ALA A 481 36.97 12.74 -34.30
C ALA A 481 36.29 12.69 -35.69
N SER A 482 35.50 11.65 -35.98
CA SER A 482 34.17 11.99 -36.51
C SER A 482 33.30 12.26 -35.29
N LEU A 483 32.93 13.53 -35.06
CA LEU A 483 31.69 13.79 -34.33
C LEU A 483 30.63 13.06 -35.13
N SER A 484 30.29 11.82 -34.78
CA SER A 484 29.15 11.16 -35.37
C SER A 484 27.98 12.10 -35.06
N LEU A 485 27.46 12.80 -36.07
CA LEU A 485 26.30 13.67 -35.92
C LEU A 485 25.10 12.85 -35.40
N LEU A 486 25.11 11.53 -35.59
CA LEU A 486 24.04 10.59 -35.26
C LEU A 486 23.51 10.64 -33.80
N PRO A 487 24.31 10.61 -32.71
CA PRO A 487 23.79 10.68 -31.35
C PRO A 487 23.30 12.09 -30.98
N VAL A 488 23.96 13.14 -31.48
CA VAL A 488 23.56 14.55 -31.25
C VAL A 488 22.28 14.88 -32.00
N VAL A 489 22.16 14.43 -33.25
CA VAL A 489 20.94 14.54 -34.08
C VAL A 489 19.82 13.68 -33.49
N SER A 490 20.11 12.46 -33.01
CA SER A 490 19.13 11.62 -32.32
C SER A 490 18.61 12.29 -31.05
N LEU A 491 19.48 12.92 -30.27
CA LEU A 491 19.13 13.67 -29.06
C LEU A 491 18.29 14.92 -29.42
N ALA A 492 18.68 15.68 -30.43
CA ALA A 492 17.94 16.85 -30.91
C ALA A 492 16.54 16.48 -31.43
N ILE A 493 16.41 15.37 -32.18
CA ILE A 493 15.13 14.84 -32.64
C ILE A 493 14.25 14.43 -31.45
N LYS A 494 14.81 13.76 -30.43
CA LYS A 494 14.06 13.39 -29.21
C LYS A 494 13.60 14.62 -28.43
N PHE A 495 14.43 15.65 -28.31
CA PHE A 495 14.05 16.92 -27.70
C PHE A 495 12.97 17.64 -28.51
N ALA A 496 13.04 17.63 -29.84
CA ALA A 496 12.02 18.22 -30.71
C ALA A 496 10.67 17.47 -30.62
N ILE A 497 10.68 16.13 -30.67
CA ILE A 497 9.49 15.29 -30.48
C ILE A 497 8.90 15.52 -29.07
N MET A 498 9.75 15.57 -28.05
CA MET A 498 9.32 15.83 -26.68
C MET A 498 8.72 17.23 -26.54
N ALA A 499 9.35 18.25 -27.12
CA ALA A 499 8.85 19.63 -27.10
C ALA A 499 7.50 19.74 -27.82
N GLU A 500 7.37 19.18 -29.01
CA GLU A 500 6.11 19.15 -29.76
C GLU A 500 5.03 18.35 -29.03
N ALA A 501 5.35 17.18 -28.48
CA ALA A 501 4.41 16.39 -27.69
C ALA A 501 3.94 17.13 -26.43
N VAL A 502 4.83 17.85 -25.74
CA VAL A 502 4.51 18.68 -24.58
C VAL A 502 3.67 19.89 -24.98
N ILE A 503 4.02 20.58 -26.07
CA ILE A 503 3.25 21.71 -26.59
C ILE A 503 1.85 21.26 -27.02
N TYR A 504 1.74 20.12 -27.71
CA TYR A 504 0.48 19.52 -28.12
C TYR A 504 -0.36 19.10 -26.91
N LEU A 505 0.24 18.47 -25.89
CA LEU A 505 -0.43 18.17 -24.62
C LEU A 505 -0.94 19.44 -23.94
N ILE A 506 -0.13 20.50 -23.84
CA ILE A 506 -0.56 21.74 -23.19
C ILE A 506 -1.73 22.39 -23.96
N ARG A 507 -1.70 22.35 -25.30
CA ARG A 507 -2.72 23.00 -26.14
C ARG A 507 -4.02 22.21 -26.28
N ARG A 508 -3.97 20.87 -26.32
CA ARG A 508 -5.12 20.00 -26.68
C ARG A 508 -5.52 19.01 -25.59
N LYS A 509 -4.90 19.02 -24.41
CA LYS A 509 -5.19 18.08 -23.29
C LYS A 509 -6.67 17.97 -22.92
N ASN A 510 -7.43 19.06 -23.05
CA ASN A 510 -8.85 19.10 -22.70
C ASN A 510 -9.74 18.50 -23.81
N GLU A 511 -9.24 18.44 -25.05
CA GLU A 511 -9.93 17.89 -26.22
C GLU A 511 -9.53 16.43 -26.48
N MET A 512 -8.39 15.98 -25.96
CA MET A 512 -7.89 14.63 -26.13
C MET A 512 -8.57 13.62 -25.20
N HIS A 513 -8.87 12.44 -25.74
CA HIS A 513 -9.31 11.31 -24.92
C HIS A 513 -8.26 10.96 -23.85
N ARG A 514 -8.71 10.71 -22.61
CA ARG A 514 -7.83 10.59 -21.42
C ARG A 514 -6.70 9.56 -21.59
N TYR A 515 -6.96 8.42 -22.24
CA TYR A 515 -5.94 7.41 -22.50
C TYR A 515 -4.91 7.83 -23.56
N ALA A 516 -5.31 8.64 -24.54
CA ALA A 516 -4.37 9.18 -25.53
C ALA A 516 -3.41 10.18 -24.89
N ALA A 517 -3.91 11.01 -23.97
CA ALA A 517 -3.07 11.90 -23.16
C ALA A 517 -2.08 11.11 -22.29
N PHE A 518 -2.51 10.03 -21.63
CA PHE A 518 -1.61 9.17 -20.84
C PHE A 518 -0.55 8.47 -21.68
N ALA A 519 -0.90 7.96 -22.86
CA ALA A 519 0.07 7.37 -23.78
C ALA A 519 1.13 8.41 -24.20
N LEU A 520 0.71 9.65 -24.47
CA LEU A 520 1.63 10.73 -24.83
C LEU A 520 2.51 11.18 -23.66
N TYR A 521 1.98 11.21 -22.43
CA TYR A 521 2.79 11.42 -21.22
C TYR A 521 3.85 10.33 -21.05
N ALA A 522 3.50 9.05 -21.24
CA ALA A 522 4.45 7.95 -21.16
C ALA A 522 5.58 8.07 -22.20
N VAL A 523 5.26 8.51 -23.42
CA VAL A 523 6.25 8.80 -24.47
C VAL A 523 7.17 9.96 -24.07
N VAL A 524 6.62 11.06 -23.55
CA VAL A 524 7.39 12.21 -23.06
C VAL A 524 8.33 11.80 -21.91
N THR A 525 7.83 11.04 -20.93
CA THR A 525 8.64 10.54 -19.80
C THR A 525 9.75 9.60 -20.28
N TYR A 526 9.48 8.72 -21.24
CA TYR A 526 10.49 7.85 -21.82
C TYR A 526 11.57 8.65 -22.56
N CYS A 527 11.18 9.57 -23.44
CA CYS A 527 12.12 10.44 -24.16
C CYS A 527 12.98 11.26 -23.20
N PHE A 528 12.37 11.78 -22.13
CA PHE A 528 13.07 12.51 -21.07
C PHE A 528 14.14 11.65 -20.38
N LEU A 529 13.78 10.44 -19.91
CA LEU A 529 14.72 9.53 -19.24
C LEU A 529 15.85 9.06 -20.17
N ASP A 530 15.52 8.73 -21.41
CA ASP A 530 16.49 8.27 -22.43
C ASP A 530 17.43 9.39 -22.91
N SER A 531 17.04 10.67 -22.75
CA SER A 531 17.83 11.84 -23.19
C SER A 531 18.66 12.46 -22.05
N LEU A 532 18.14 12.47 -20.81
CA LEU A 532 18.82 13.06 -19.65
C LEU A 532 20.12 12.31 -19.30
N LEU A 533 20.08 10.98 -19.33
CA LEU A 533 21.19 10.12 -18.88
C LEU A 533 22.43 10.23 -19.80
N PRO A 534 22.31 10.23 -21.14
CA PRO A 534 23.43 10.52 -22.04
C PRO A 534 24.03 11.93 -21.89
N CYS A 535 23.24 12.95 -21.54
CA CYS A 535 23.78 14.29 -21.28
C CYS A 535 24.67 14.31 -20.03
N VAL A 536 24.21 13.67 -18.96
CA VAL A 536 24.99 13.49 -17.72
C VAL A 536 26.24 12.65 -17.99
N ALA A 537 26.11 11.61 -18.81
CA ALA A 537 27.24 10.79 -19.25
C ALA A 537 28.29 11.59 -20.02
N ALA A 538 27.90 12.34 -21.05
CA ALA A 538 28.82 13.12 -21.86
C ALA A 538 29.61 14.14 -21.03
N ALA A 539 28.96 14.80 -20.06
CA ALA A 539 29.61 15.72 -19.14
C ALA A 539 30.64 15.03 -18.23
N VAL A 540 30.33 13.82 -17.76
CA VAL A 540 31.19 13.05 -16.85
C VAL A 540 32.30 12.28 -17.59
N SER A 541 32.03 11.77 -18.79
CA SER A 541 32.98 11.07 -19.66
C SER A 541 34.11 11.98 -20.12
N GLY A 542 33.79 13.21 -20.54
CA GLY A 542 34.79 14.20 -20.97
C GLY A 542 35.70 14.69 -19.84
N ALA A 543 35.22 14.70 -18.59
CA ALA A 543 35.94 15.22 -17.44
C ALA A 543 36.70 14.15 -16.62
N LEU A 544 36.21 12.91 -16.59
CA LEU A 544 36.67 11.89 -15.63
C LEU A 544 36.92 10.49 -16.23
N GLY A 545 36.80 10.33 -17.56
CA GLY A 545 37.06 9.04 -18.22
C GLY A 545 36.11 7.92 -17.79
N MET A 546 34.87 8.26 -17.39
CA MET A 546 33.84 7.29 -16.98
C MET A 546 32.83 7.07 -18.10
N GLU A 547 32.32 5.84 -18.22
CA GLU A 547 31.29 5.47 -19.19
C GLU A 547 29.94 5.26 -18.51
N LEU A 548 28.84 5.62 -19.18
CA LEU A 548 27.48 5.39 -18.70
C LEU A 548 27.09 3.93 -18.90
N GLU A 549 26.52 3.33 -17.86
CA GLU A 549 25.90 2.02 -17.98
C GLU A 549 24.64 2.11 -18.86
N PRO A 550 24.47 1.23 -19.86
CA PRO A 550 23.30 1.25 -20.73
C PRO A 550 22.04 1.09 -19.89
N GLN A 551 21.09 2.03 -20.02
CA GLN A 551 19.86 2.05 -19.21
C GLN A 551 18.69 1.38 -19.94
N PHE A 552 18.61 1.57 -21.25
CA PHE A 552 17.56 1.02 -22.09
C PHE A 552 18.20 0.30 -23.29
N ASP A 553 17.68 -0.85 -23.66
CA ASP A 553 18.04 -1.57 -24.89
C ASP A 553 16.81 -1.73 -25.79
N ARG A 554 16.51 -0.67 -26.56
CA ARG A 554 15.42 -0.65 -27.55
C ARG A 554 14.11 -1.28 -27.02
N PRO A 555 13.56 -0.77 -25.90
CA PRO A 555 12.44 -1.42 -25.20
C PRO A 555 11.18 -1.59 -26.05
N TYR A 556 10.98 -0.72 -27.04
CA TYR A 556 9.87 -0.80 -28.00
C TYR A 556 9.96 -1.99 -28.98
N LEU A 557 11.12 -2.65 -29.09
CA LEU A 557 11.28 -3.89 -29.88
C LEU A 557 11.09 -5.16 -29.04
N SER A 558 10.59 -5.04 -27.81
CA SER A 558 10.39 -6.21 -26.95
C SER A 558 9.38 -7.17 -27.54
N SER A 559 9.74 -8.44 -27.65
CA SER A 559 8.87 -9.52 -28.15
C SER A 559 7.98 -10.13 -27.07
N SER A 560 8.26 -9.84 -25.79
CA SER A 560 7.51 -10.31 -24.64
C SER A 560 7.73 -9.41 -23.41
N LEU A 561 6.89 -9.56 -22.39
CA LEU A 561 7.06 -8.85 -21.11
C LEU A 561 8.40 -9.19 -20.43
N GLY A 562 8.93 -10.40 -20.62
CA GLY A 562 10.22 -10.81 -20.06
C GLY A 562 11.40 -10.18 -20.75
N ASP A 563 11.30 -10.06 -22.07
CA ASP A 563 12.29 -9.35 -22.86
C ASP A 563 12.30 -7.86 -22.48
N PHE A 564 11.12 -7.25 -22.34
CA PHE A 564 10.97 -5.86 -21.91
C PHE A 564 11.59 -5.62 -20.52
N TRP A 565 11.08 -6.28 -19.48
CA TRP A 565 11.49 -6.02 -18.09
C TRP A 565 12.84 -6.61 -17.71
N GLY A 566 13.24 -7.72 -18.33
CA GLY A 566 14.45 -8.45 -17.95
C GLY A 566 15.72 -8.00 -18.66
N ARG A 567 15.60 -7.46 -19.87
CA ARG A 567 16.74 -7.22 -20.78
C ARG A 567 16.76 -5.86 -21.47
N ARG A 568 15.65 -5.12 -21.47
CA ARG A 568 15.53 -3.90 -22.27
C ARG A 568 15.16 -2.64 -21.49
N TRP A 569 14.54 -2.79 -20.32
CA TRP A 569 14.09 -1.67 -19.49
C TRP A 569 14.93 -1.52 -18.22
N ASN A 570 15.43 -0.31 -18.00
CA ASN A 570 16.16 0.12 -16.79
C ASN A 570 17.18 -0.92 -16.28
N LEU A 571 18.20 -1.18 -17.10
CA LEU A 571 19.16 -2.27 -16.86
C LEU A 571 19.99 -2.05 -15.60
N ALA A 572 20.28 -0.82 -15.20
CA ALA A 572 21.03 -0.55 -13.96
C ALA A 572 20.20 -0.83 -12.70
N ALA A 573 18.90 -0.50 -12.70
CA ALA A 573 18.02 -0.90 -11.61
C ALA A 573 17.88 -2.43 -11.56
N SER A 574 17.68 -3.07 -12.71
CA SER A 574 17.59 -4.53 -12.83
C SER A 574 18.86 -5.23 -12.35
N ALA A 575 20.05 -4.71 -12.67
CA ALA A 575 21.32 -5.22 -12.17
C ALA A 575 21.45 -5.08 -10.65
N SER A 576 21.07 -3.91 -10.11
CA SER A 576 21.12 -3.62 -8.68
C SER A 576 20.20 -4.55 -7.88
N LEU A 577 18.95 -4.74 -8.31
CA LEU A 577 17.97 -5.64 -7.70
C LEU A 577 18.38 -7.11 -7.80
N ARG A 578 18.99 -7.51 -8.93
CA ARG A 578 19.48 -8.87 -9.11
C ARG A 578 20.55 -9.20 -8.07
N ALA A 579 21.50 -8.30 -7.87
CA ALA A 579 22.59 -8.48 -6.91
C ALA A 579 22.14 -8.33 -5.44
N SER A 580 21.19 -7.42 -5.15
CA SER A 580 20.79 -7.09 -3.78
C SER A 580 19.68 -7.97 -3.22
N VAL A 581 18.80 -8.50 -4.08
CA VAL A 581 17.62 -9.28 -3.65
C VAL A 581 17.63 -10.68 -4.26
N TYR A 582 17.70 -10.79 -5.58
CA TYR A 582 17.46 -12.06 -6.27
C TYR A 582 18.56 -13.11 -5.97
N GLU A 583 19.83 -12.75 -6.13
CA GLU A 583 20.94 -13.66 -5.88
C GLU A 583 21.03 -14.13 -4.41
N PRO A 584 20.90 -13.25 -3.39
CA PRO A 584 20.84 -13.67 -1.99
C PRO A 584 19.68 -14.63 -1.69
N VAL A 585 18.47 -14.33 -2.16
CA VAL A 585 17.27 -15.16 -1.94
C VAL A 585 17.40 -16.52 -2.64
N ARG A 586 18.01 -16.55 -3.82
CA ARG A 586 18.29 -17.79 -4.55
C ARG A 586 19.38 -18.63 -3.87
N ALA A 587 20.39 -17.99 -3.29
CA ALA A 587 21.44 -18.67 -2.54
C ALA A 587 20.92 -19.31 -1.24
N SER A 588 19.97 -18.68 -0.55
CA SER A 588 19.37 -19.21 0.69
C SER A 588 18.34 -20.33 0.47
N SER A 589 17.82 -20.48 -0.75
CA SER A 589 16.81 -21.49 -1.10
C SER A 589 17.39 -22.83 -1.58
N GLY A 590 18.71 -23.03 -1.49
CA GLY A 590 19.34 -24.36 -1.61
C GLY A 590 19.30 -25.01 -3.01
N SER A 591 19.04 -24.26 -4.08
CA SER A 591 19.03 -24.83 -5.43
C SER A 591 20.45 -25.26 -5.88
N PRO A 592 20.66 -26.43 -6.54
CA PRO A 592 21.94 -27.14 -6.62
C PRO A 592 23.09 -26.46 -7.40
N ALA A 593 22.88 -25.26 -7.95
CA ALA A 593 23.91 -24.54 -8.71
C ALA A 593 24.89 -23.73 -7.82
N ALA A 594 24.71 -23.75 -6.49
CA ALA A 594 25.54 -23.00 -5.53
C ALA A 594 27.03 -23.39 -5.57
N GLY A 595 27.38 -24.61 -6.02
CA GLY A 595 28.76 -25.09 -6.08
C GLY A 595 29.58 -24.59 -7.28
N VAL A 596 28.96 -24.11 -8.36
CA VAL A 596 29.69 -23.82 -9.62
C VAL A 596 30.13 -22.35 -9.72
N LEU A 597 29.38 -21.41 -9.13
CA LEU A 597 29.70 -19.98 -9.23
C LEU A 597 30.67 -19.48 -8.15
N GLY A 598 30.82 -20.21 -7.02
CA GLY A 598 31.82 -19.90 -6.00
C GLY A 598 33.27 -20.10 -6.46
N ALA A 599 33.49 -20.94 -7.49
CA ALA A 599 34.80 -21.19 -8.08
C ALA A 599 35.12 -20.24 -9.26
N HIS A 600 34.11 -19.67 -9.93
CA HIS A 600 34.33 -18.79 -11.10
C HIS A 600 34.59 -17.32 -10.73
N ALA A 601 34.40 -16.92 -9.48
CA ALA A 601 34.77 -15.58 -9.00
C ALA A 601 36.30 -15.33 -8.93
N ARG A 602 37.14 -16.34 -9.20
CA ARG A 602 38.60 -16.21 -9.28
C ARG A 602 39.18 -16.20 -10.71
N GLY A 603 38.38 -16.44 -11.75
CA GLY A 603 38.85 -16.51 -13.13
C GLY A 603 37.96 -15.70 -14.06
N GLY A 604 38.44 -14.55 -14.52
CA GLY A 604 37.69 -13.65 -15.40
C GLY A 604 37.45 -14.23 -16.80
N ARG A 605 36.37 -14.99 -16.99
CA ARG A 605 35.72 -15.20 -18.30
C ARG A 605 34.21 -15.31 -18.10
N ILE A 606 33.46 -14.38 -18.72
CA ILE A 606 32.00 -14.46 -18.85
C ILE A 606 31.72 -15.28 -20.12
N LEU A 607 31.23 -16.51 -19.96
CA LEU A 607 30.73 -17.33 -21.07
C LEU A 607 29.24 -17.06 -21.29
N HIS A 608 28.89 -16.69 -22.51
CA HIS A 608 27.52 -16.54 -23.01
C HIS A 608 26.89 -17.93 -23.27
N HIS A 609 26.33 -18.60 -22.26
CA HIS A 609 25.11 -19.44 -22.41
C HIS A 609 24.71 -20.17 -21.13
N VAL A 610 23.44 -20.03 -20.70
CA VAL A 610 22.74 -20.96 -19.78
C VAL A 610 21.27 -21.13 -20.26
N PRO A 611 20.62 -22.32 -20.15
CA PRO A 611 19.41 -22.69 -20.92
C PRO A 611 18.07 -22.06 -20.45
N GLY A 612 17.13 -21.97 -21.39
CA GLY A 612 15.92 -21.12 -21.36
C GLY A 612 14.77 -21.49 -20.41
N ALA A 613 14.79 -22.61 -19.70
CA ALA A 613 13.64 -23.03 -18.87
C ALA A 613 13.49 -22.21 -17.56
N ALA A 614 14.58 -21.64 -17.03
CA ALA A 614 14.55 -20.84 -15.81
C ALA A 614 14.15 -19.36 -16.03
N HIS A 615 14.03 -18.90 -17.29
CA HIS A 615 13.67 -17.52 -17.62
C HIS A 615 12.15 -17.24 -17.53
N GLY A 616 11.30 -18.25 -17.70
CA GLY A 616 9.83 -18.07 -17.70
C GLY A 616 9.26 -17.65 -16.34
N GLN A 617 9.81 -18.17 -15.24
CA GLN A 617 9.36 -17.81 -13.88
C GLN A 617 9.87 -16.44 -13.42
N VAL A 618 11.06 -16.04 -13.85
CA VAL A 618 11.66 -14.73 -13.55
C VAL A 618 10.91 -13.60 -14.28
N THR A 619 10.46 -13.87 -15.51
CA THR A 619 9.67 -12.94 -16.32
C THR A 619 8.33 -12.56 -15.68
N ALA A 620 7.61 -13.53 -15.11
CA ALA A 620 6.31 -13.30 -14.49
C ALA A 620 6.41 -12.48 -13.20
N PHE A 621 7.47 -12.69 -12.41
CA PHE A 621 7.72 -11.94 -11.17
C PHE A 621 8.03 -10.45 -11.43
N PHE A 622 8.83 -10.15 -12.46
CA PHE A 622 9.19 -8.78 -12.83
C PHE A 622 8.09 -8.03 -13.59
N ALA A 623 7.25 -8.71 -14.38
CA ALA A 623 6.07 -8.10 -14.99
C ALA A 623 5.03 -7.65 -13.94
N GLN A 624 4.95 -8.33 -12.79
CA GLN A 624 4.04 -7.97 -11.69
C GLN A 624 4.58 -6.90 -10.73
N HIS A 625 5.90 -6.75 -10.60
CA HIS A 625 6.49 -5.88 -9.56
C HIS A 625 7.36 -4.72 -10.10
N GLY A 626 7.87 -4.82 -11.34
CA GLY A 626 8.72 -3.78 -11.95
C GLY A 626 7.98 -2.54 -12.46
N ALA A 627 6.69 -2.67 -12.79
CA ALA A 627 5.83 -1.55 -13.18
C ALA A 627 5.53 -0.58 -12.01
N CYS A 628 5.76 -1.02 -10.77
CA CYS A 628 5.36 -0.28 -9.57
C CYS A 628 6.32 0.86 -9.18
N VAL A 629 7.47 0.99 -9.84
CA VAL A 629 8.51 1.97 -9.48
C VAL A 629 8.52 3.19 -10.43
N PHE A 630 7.94 3.07 -11.62
CA PHE A 630 7.87 4.15 -12.62
C PHE A 630 6.45 4.59 -12.99
N GLY A 631 5.41 3.92 -12.47
CA GLY A 631 4.03 4.37 -12.60
C GLY A 631 3.74 5.70 -11.89
N ASP A 632 4.58 6.07 -10.92
CA ASP A 632 4.43 7.29 -10.10
C ASP A 632 4.91 8.58 -10.78
N LEU A 633 5.34 8.53 -12.05
CA LEU A 633 5.66 9.72 -12.86
C LEU A 633 4.53 10.16 -13.81
N ALA A 634 3.39 9.46 -13.84
CA ALA A 634 2.28 9.74 -14.77
C ALA A 634 1.03 10.38 -14.13
N LEU A 635 1.01 10.70 -12.83
CA LEU A 635 -0.18 11.28 -12.19
C LEU A 635 0.16 12.43 -11.22
N LEU A 636 0.69 13.52 -11.80
CA LEU A 636 0.50 14.87 -11.27
C LEU A 636 -0.94 15.36 -11.58
N PRO A 637 -1.67 15.87 -10.57
CA PRO A 637 -2.92 16.60 -10.71
C PRO A 637 -2.94 17.86 -11.58
N ARG A 638 -4.12 18.10 -12.17
CA ARG A 638 -4.45 19.01 -13.26
C ARG A 638 -4.59 20.51 -12.91
N ASP A 639 -4.26 20.98 -11.72
CA ASP A 639 -4.77 22.29 -11.26
C ASP A 639 -3.78 23.46 -11.40
N LEU A 640 -2.82 23.35 -12.32
CA LEU A 640 -2.00 24.49 -12.74
C LEU A 640 -2.64 25.32 -13.86
N TRP A 641 -3.81 24.97 -14.38
CA TRP A 641 -4.38 25.65 -15.56
C TRP A 641 -5.88 25.86 -15.40
N GLY A 642 -6.26 27.13 -15.32
CA GLY A 642 -7.56 27.61 -14.85
C GLY A 642 -8.77 27.28 -15.72
N ARG A 643 -9.91 27.71 -15.18
CA ARG A 643 -11.23 27.77 -15.82
C ARG A 643 -11.15 28.54 -17.14
N ASP A 644 -11.80 28.02 -18.18
CA ASP A 644 -12.87 28.69 -18.95
C ASP A 644 -13.24 27.83 -20.17
N GLY A 645 -14.55 27.64 -20.39
CA GLY A 645 -15.17 26.81 -21.43
C GLY A 645 -16.32 25.97 -20.90
#